data_AF-A0AB39KYC0-F1
#
_entry.id   AF-A0AB39KYC0-F1
#
_cell.length_a   1.000
_cell.length_b   1.000
_cell.length_c   1.000
_cell.angle_alpha   90.00
_cell.angle_beta   90.00
_cell.angle_gamma   90.00
#
_symmetry.space_group_name_H-M   'P 1'
#
loop_
_entity.id
_entity.type
_entity.pdbx_description
1 polymer ?
#
loop_
_entity_poly.entity_id
_entity_poly.type
_entity_poly.pdbx_seq_one_letter_code
_entity_poly.pdbx_strand_id
1 'polypeptide(L)'
;MAAVQSIDLPSNGTYTRLEMLTFDVNFDSDISISSGVPRLRLQVGAQEIDAQYLGVTGASTLSFQYHVLAGAFDGDGITVLGLTGNVVDQDGDPADLSLGGLLGDTSGILVDAVIPQVQSIVRASSAAEITNASSVAFTVTFSRDVVNVSAGDFEVGGAATGDISVSGSGSVYTVTVSNISGAGALRLDLKSAANIDIQDAVGNPYLMPMPFTTGEPYLVDKNAPAVTSVAAPSALTYGAGAELSFVVNFDEAVTVTGNPQLSLTIGSSTVQAAYASGSGTTALSFRYTVVSGQLDADGVTVGALGLNGGSIRDAAGNAATLTLNSVGSTSGVLVDAYVPLEVESIDGPDADTYAVGQTLEFKVTFNGDVEVAGAPRIALTIGGDTRYATYASGDGSDTLTFTYEVQSGDSDANGIATASTIELNGGSIKKHGSNRDVDRDLPAISGLSSVLVDGVAPEVSDIVRVGSATPTNATSVQYTVTFSEVVTGVDLTDFTLTSNGDATGDIAVTGSGSSYTVTASNITAEGSLGLNLKGSGTGIVDAHGNAIATGIVYGQEHIIDTTPPAPPTFNVVAADDVISASEVSGLTITGATELDTTVSLTIGGQVRAATVTGTNWSYSVTASDLTNMGAGTETLKIVAKDAAGNASLVETLSISVENAAVPVDDTAPPTPQPSTQEQLKAALTDAEVMARFSQSISSVRSVKEHLGVDGGLNVHVNLGQATARFLEGITSKEEFEKEITKAVLPTTGVAHSVYKYFTGSPPTEAGMEYLIDSAANPNDLTDPYYQKFSVENRFINFAVNLGKEGEGRAKFEADYGALTFSEAVSKAYGEIIGFNNAANFGVDIEKALTYIESQRAYFETLGGDPIGAKAAMIGYVISVSHSQEVGEYHQSLLFSIGAKLTGVTGSGAGFSPMGDWDLI
;
A
#
# COMPACT_ATOMS: atom_id res chain seq x y z
N MET A 1 4.01 51.49 -135.45
CA MET A 1 3.88 50.80 -134.16
C MET A 1 5.26 50.41 -133.63
N ALA A 2 5.77 51.13 -132.63
CA ALA A 2 6.98 50.75 -131.88
C ALA A 2 6.76 49.46 -131.07
N ALA A 3 7.82 48.70 -130.80
CA ALA A 3 7.76 47.48 -129.98
C ALA A 3 8.88 47.45 -128.94
N VAL A 4 8.63 46.81 -127.79
CA VAL A 4 9.67 46.55 -126.78
C VAL A 4 10.78 45.69 -127.39
N GLN A 5 12.02 46.16 -127.28
CA GLN A 5 13.23 45.51 -127.79
C GLN A 5 14.03 44.82 -126.70
N SER A 6 14.16 45.45 -125.52
CA SER A 6 14.84 44.87 -124.36
C SER A 6 14.32 45.48 -123.05
N ILE A 7 14.64 44.83 -121.93
CA ILE A 7 14.55 45.43 -120.60
C ILE A 7 15.95 45.35 -119.98
N ASP A 8 16.52 46.51 -119.65
CA ASP A 8 17.73 46.57 -118.85
C ASP A 8 17.33 46.39 -117.38
N LEU A 9 17.86 45.31 -116.79
CA LEU A 9 17.54 44.88 -115.43
C LEU A 9 18.54 45.45 -114.41
N PRO A 10 18.15 45.59 -113.13
CA PRO A 10 19.07 45.79 -112.02
C PRO A 10 20.19 44.74 -112.00
N SER A 11 21.34 45.09 -111.42
CA SER A 11 22.43 44.12 -111.19
C SER A 11 22.00 42.98 -110.27
N ASN A 12 22.56 41.78 -110.46
CA ASN A 12 22.36 40.68 -109.52
C ASN A 12 22.98 41.02 -108.14
N GLY A 13 22.24 40.67 -107.09
CA GLY A 13 22.53 40.98 -105.69
C GLY A 13 21.25 40.87 -104.84
N THR A 14 21.40 40.87 -103.52
CA THR A 14 20.26 40.98 -102.60
C THR A 14 20.11 42.43 -102.18
N TYR A 15 18.99 43.04 -102.55
CA TYR A 15 18.69 44.43 -102.23
C TYR A 15 18.00 44.54 -100.88
N THR A 16 18.51 45.46 -100.06
CA THR A 16 18.06 45.75 -98.71
C THR A 16 17.07 46.92 -98.67
N ARG A 17 16.47 47.16 -97.51
CA ARG A 17 15.47 48.21 -97.33
C ARG A 17 16.00 49.59 -97.75
N LEU A 18 15.15 50.36 -98.45
CA LEU A 18 15.44 51.70 -99.02
C LEU A 18 16.33 51.71 -100.27
N GLU A 19 16.92 50.58 -100.68
CA GLU A 19 17.60 50.51 -101.97
C GLU A 19 16.61 50.63 -103.13
N MET A 20 17.13 51.05 -104.29
CA MET A 20 16.36 51.38 -105.48
C MET A 20 16.80 50.51 -106.65
N LEU A 21 15.84 49.81 -107.25
CA LEU A 21 16.04 48.99 -108.43
C LEU A 21 15.43 49.71 -109.64
N THR A 22 16.26 50.06 -110.62
CA THR A 22 15.82 50.70 -111.86
C THR A 22 15.62 49.66 -112.96
N PHE A 23 14.52 49.77 -113.69
CA PHE A 23 14.16 48.93 -114.82
C PHE A 23 13.88 49.83 -116.03
N ASP A 24 14.71 49.73 -117.07
CA ASP A 24 14.58 50.54 -118.27
C ASP A 24 14.06 49.67 -119.43
N VAL A 25 12.85 49.96 -119.91
CA VAL A 25 12.21 49.25 -121.01
C VAL A 25 12.49 49.99 -122.31
N ASN A 26 13.34 49.41 -123.16
CA ASN A 26 13.78 50.00 -124.42
C ASN A 26 12.87 49.58 -125.57
N PHE A 27 12.48 50.52 -126.42
CA PHE A 27 11.72 50.29 -127.64
C PHE A 27 12.62 50.38 -128.88
N ASP A 28 12.22 49.70 -129.95
CA ASP A 28 12.93 49.70 -131.25
C ASP A 28 12.87 51.03 -132.02
N SER A 29 12.07 51.97 -131.54
CA SER A 29 11.82 53.28 -132.13
C SER A 29 11.32 54.29 -131.08
N ASP A 30 11.33 55.57 -131.42
CA ASP A 30 10.92 56.66 -130.53
C ASP A 30 9.44 56.55 -130.11
N ILE A 31 9.18 56.79 -128.82
CA ILE A 31 7.86 56.67 -128.21
C ILE A 31 7.43 57.94 -127.46
N SER A 32 6.12 58.08 -127.28
CA SER A 32 5.50 59.09 -126.41
C SER A 32 4.31 58.49 -125.64
N ILE A 33 3.88 59.17 -124.58
CA ILE A 33 2.68 58.77 -123.82
C ILE A 33 1.50 59.60 -124.29
N SER A 34 0.50 58.94 -124.88
CA SER A 34 -0.72 59.61 -125.33
C SER A 34 -1.64 60.00 -124.17
N SER A 35 -1.67 59.19 -123.10
CA SER A 35 -2.47 59.46 -121.89
C SER A 35 -2.11 58.51 -120.73
N GLY A 36 -2.40 58.94 -119.50
CA GLY A 36 -2.15 58.15 -118.30
C GLY A 36 -0.68 58.05 -117.90
N VAL A 37 -0.37 57.12 -117.00
CA VAL A 37 0.99 56.81 -116.54
C VAL A 37 1.23 55.33 -116.81
N PRO A 38 2.27 54.95 -117.57
CA PRO A 38 2.65 53.55 -117.75
C PRO A 38 2.95 52.86 -116.42
N ARG A 39 2.73 51.54 -116.35
CA ARG A 39 2.96 50.70 -115.18
C ARG A 39 3.73 49.46 -115.59
N LEU A 40 4.95 49.34 -115.09
CA LEU A 40 5.69 48.09 -115.05
C LEU A 40 5.30 47.36 -113.77
N ARG A 41 4.61 46.24 -113.89
CA ARG A 41 4.17 45.43 -112.75
C ARG A 41 5.22 44.38 -112.44
N LEU A 42 5.66 44.35 -111.18
CA LEU A 42 6.62 43.41 -110.63
C LEU A 42 5.91 42.51 -109.62
N GLN A 43 6.43 41.31 -109.42
CA GLN A 43 6.17 40.48 -108.25
C GLN A 43 7.47 40.38 -107.45
N VAL A 44 7.38 40.72 -106.17
CA VAL A 44 8.47 40.65 -105.20
C VAL A 44 8.00 39.71 -104.09
N GLY A 45 8.48 38.47 -104.15
CA GLY A 45 7.98 37.34 -103.35
C GLY A 45 6.46 37.18 -103.49
N ALA A 46 5.73 37.36 -102.38
CA ALA A 46 4.28 37.21 -102.35
C ALA A 46 3.48 38.47 -102.77
N GLN A 47 4.13 39.60 -103.12
CA GLN A 47 3.44 40.86 -103.43
C GLN A 47 3.58 41.24 -104.90
N GLU A 48 2.44 41.48 -105.56
CA GLU A 48 2.41 42.23 -106.83
C GLU A 48 2.44 43.73 -106.55
N ILE A 49 3.35 44.45 -107.20
CA ILE A 49 3.53 45.90 -107.06
C ILE A 49 3.71 46.55 -108.43
N ASP A 50 3.32 47.81 -108.56
CA ASP A 50 3.62 48.60 -109.75
C ASP A 50 4.86 49.46 -109.46
N ALA A 51 5.91 49.33 -110.26
CA ALA A 51 7.11 50.15 -110.15
C ALA A 51 6.81 51.61 -110.51
N GLN A 52 7.45 52.56 -109.83
CA GLN A 52 7.25 53.98 -110.05
C GLN A 52 7.82 54.38 -111.42
N TYR A 53 6.95 54.86 -112.30
CA TYR A 53 7.37 55.43 -113.57
C TYR A 53 8.15 56.75 -113.38
N LEU A 54 9.32 56.86 -114.00
CA LEU A 54 10.22 58.02 -113.90
C LEU A 54 10.14 58.95 -115.11
N GLY A 55 9.93 58.42 -116.32
CA GLY A 55 9.89 59.23 -117.55
C GLY A 55 10.29 58.47 -118.81
N VAL A 56 10.23 59.17 -119.95
CA VAL A 56 10.84 58.72 -121.22
C VAL A 56 12.27 59.23 -121.24
N THR A 57 13.23 58.32 -121.34
CA THR A 57 14.67 58.60 -121.48
C THR A 57 15.07 58.33 -122.93
N GLY A 58 15.97 59.15 -123.49
CA GLY A 58 16.58 58.88 -124.81
C GLY A 58 15.62 58.86 -126.01
N ALA A 59 14.38 59.34 -125.87
CA ALA A 59 13.26 59.25 -126.81
C ALA A 59 12.64 57.85 -127.02
N SER A 60 13.34 56.76 -126.72
CA SER A 60 12.85 55.38 -126.95
C SER A 60 12.78 54.47 -125.70
N THR A 61 13.03 54.98 -124.49
CA THR A 61 13.09 54.15 -123.26
C THR A 61 12.09 54.61 -122.21
N LEU A 62 11.29 53.71 -121.63
CA LEU A 62 10.52 53.97 -120.42
C LEU A 62 11.30 53.55 -119.18
N SER A 63 11.58 54.49 -118.27
CA SER A 63 12.29 54.21 -117.03
C SER A 63 11.35 54.01 -115.85
N PHE A 64 11.57 52.97 -115.06
CA PHE A 64 10.81 52.63 -113.86
C PHE A 64 11.74 52.36 -112.67
N GLN A 65 11.25 52.60 -111.45
CA GLN A 65 12.00 52.38 -110.22
C GLN A 65 11.17 51.70 -109.15
N TYR A 66 11.72 50.67 -108.53
CA TYR A 66 11.19 50.04 -107.33
C TYR A 66 12.02 50.43 -106.11
N HIS A 67 11.37 51.03 -105.12
CA HIS A 67 11.95 51.24 -103.79
C HIS A 67 11.65 50.03 -102.91
N VAL A 68 12.68 49.35 -102.40
CA VAL A 68 12.50 48.17 -101.56
C VAL A 68 11.70 48.50 -100.30
N LEU A 69 10.51 47.92 -100.20
CA LEU A 69 9.57 48.15 -99.10
C LEU A 69 10.03 47.46 -97.80
N ALA A 70 9.68 48.06 -96.66
CA ALA A 70 10.01 47.49 -95.36
C ALA A 70 9.33 46.12 -95.16
N GLY A 71 10.11 45.09 -94.81
CA GLY A 71 9.62 43.73 -94.65
C GLY A 71 9.37 42.97 -95.96
N ALA A 72 9.75 43.51 -97.13
CA ALA A 72 9.77 42.75 -98.37
C ALA A 72 10.82 41.63 -98.30
N PHE A 73 10.48 40.46 -98.82
CA PHE A 73 11.39 39.32 -98.94
C PHE A 73 11.10 38.56 -100.23
N ASP A 74 12.15 38.31 -101.00
CA ASP A 74 12.16 37.58 -102.26
C ASP A 74 13.50 36.82 -102.36
N GLY A 75 13.43 35.49 -102.28
CA GLY A 75 14.60 34.61 -102.25
C GLY A 75 14.86 33.85 -103.55
N ASP A 76 13.97 34.02 -104.55
CA ASP A 76 13.98 33.32 -105.83
C ASP A 76 14.05 34.27 -107.05
N GLY A 77 13.80 35.57 -106.85
CA GLY A 77 14.11 36.67 -107.77
C GLY A 77 12.88 37.42 -108.26
N ILE A 78 12.99 38.74 -108.34
CA ILE A 78 11.89 39.61 -108.77
C ILE A 78 11.38 39.20 -110.15
N THR A 79 10.08 38.94 -110.27
CA THR A 79 9.45 38.59 -111.55
C THR A 79 8.78 39.81 -112.18
N VAL A 80 9.04 40.10 -113.45
CA VAL A 80 8.30 41.13 -114.19
C VAL A 80 7.02 40.51 -114.75
N LEU A 81 5.86 40.95 -114.23
CA LEU A 81 4.54 40.41 -114.61
C LEU A 81 3.99 41.04 -115.90
N GLY A 82 4.40 42.26 -116.24
CA GLY A 82 4.02 42.90 -117.50
C GLY A 82 4.14 44.42 -117.50
N LEU A 83 4.08 45.01 -118.69
CA LEU A 83 4.02 46.45 -118.92
C LEU A 83 2.64 46.84 -119.45
N THR A 84 2.05 47.91 -118.92
CA THR A 84 0.76 48.45 -119.39
C THR A 84 0.79 49.97 -119.46
N GLY A 85 0.04 50.57 -120.39
CA GLY A 85 -0.05 52.01 -120.57
C GLY A 85 -0.50 52.39 -121.99
N ASN A 86 -0.78 53.68 -122.23
CA ASN A 86 -1.16 54.18 -123.56
C ASN A 86 0.05 54.81 -124.26
N VAL A 87 1.06 53.99 -124.52
CA VAL A 87 2.28 54.36 -125.25
C VAL A 87 1.99 54.33 -126.75
N VAL A 88 2.48 55.33 -127.47
CA VAL A 88 2.38 55.45 -128.93
C VAL A 88 3.75 55.79 -129.53
N ASP A 89 3.97 55.52 -130.81
CA ASP A 89 5.17 55.98 -131.53
C ASP A 89 5.04 57.45 -132.01
N GLN A 90 6.01 57.90 -132.82
CA GLN A 90 6.00 59.25 -133.40
C GLN A 90 4.81 59.53 -134.35
N ASP A 91 4.27 58.50 -135.01
CA ASP A 91 3.12 58.64 -135.92
C ASP A 91 1.78 58.58 -135.18
N GLY A 92 1.79 58.17 -133.91
CA GLY A 92 0.64 58.09 -133.02
C GLY A 92 -0.02 56.72 -132.95
N ASP A 93 0.60 55.69 -133.54
CA ASP A 93 0.11 54.32 -133.46
C ASP A 93 0.42 53.72 -132.06
N PRO A 94 -0.51 52.96 -131.44
CA PRO A 94 -0.26 52.26 -130.18
C PRO A 94 0.95 51.32 -130.26
N ALA A 95 1.85 51.38 -129.28
CA ALA A 95 3.03 50.53 -129.20
C ALA A 95 2.71 49.10 -128.72
N ASP A 96 3.51 48.11 -129.14
CA ASP A 96 3.48 46.77 -128.56
C ASP A 96 4.17 46.78 -127.19
N LEU A 97 3.40 46.48 -126.13
CA LEU A 97 3.90 46.40 -124.75
C LEU A 97 4.17 44.95 -124.31
N SER A 98 4.09 43.97 -125.22
CA SER A 98 4.37 42.58 -124.89
C SER A 98 5.87 42.35 -124.65
N LEU A 99 6.21 41.75 -123.51
CA LEU A 99 7.59 41.53 -123.06
C LEU A 99 8.16 40.18 -123.51
N GLY A 100 7.55 39.54 -124.52
CA GLY A 100 7.60 38.09 -124.76
C GLY A 100 9.01 37.50 -124.89
N GLY A 101 9.52 36.90 -123.81
CA GLY A 101 10.85 36.28 -123.78
C GLY A 101 12.03 37.26 -123.80
N LEU A 102 11.77 38.57 -123.71
CA LEU A 102 12.78 39.64 -123.72
C LEU A 102 13.32 39.97 -122.32
N LEU A 103 12.78 39.32 -121.29
CA LEU A 103 13.29 39.38 -119.92
C LEU A 103 14.57 38.55 -119.81
N GLY A 104 15.63 39.16 -119.28
CA GLY A 104 16.81 38.44 -118.81
C GLY A 104 16.50 37.58 -117.57
N ASP A 105 17.49 36.82 -117.12
CA ASP A 105 17.38 36.05 -115.89
C ASP A 105 17.34 36.98 -114.68
N THR A 106 16.18 37.03 -114.01
CA THR A 106 15.97 37.84 -112.80
C THR A 106 16.22 37.06 -111.50
N SER A 107 16.57 35.76 -111.57
CA SER A 107 16.73 34.93 -110.36
C SER A 107 17.91 35.35 -109.47
N GLY A 108 18.77 36.25 -109.96
CA GLY A 108 19.85 36.86 -109.20
C GLY A 108 19.50 38.20 -108.56
N ILE A 109 18.29 38.73 -108.77
CA ILE A 109 17.81 40.03 -108.25
C ILE A 109 16.91 39.74 -107.05
N LEU A 110 17.52 39.55 -105.89
CA LEU A 110 16.87 39.15 -104.66
C LEU A 110 16.49 40.36 -103.79
N VAL A 111 15.57 40.19 -102.86
CA VAL A 111 15.19 41.24 -101.89
C VAL A 111 15.16 40.65 -100.49
N ASP A 112 15.87 41.25 -99.54
CA ASP A 112 15.61 41.03 -98.12
C ASP A 112 15.65 42.38 -97.40
N ALA A 113 14.48 42.85 -97.01
CA ALA A 113 14.27 44.07 -96.23
C ALA A 113 13.58 43.78 -94.88
N VAL A 114 13.66 42.54 -94.42
CA VAL A 114 13.14 42.12 -93.12
C VAL A 114 14.24 42.36 -92.07
N ILE A 115 14.04 43.34 -91.20
CA ILE A 115 15.01 43.65 -90.15
C ILE A 115 15.03 42.58 -89.04
N PRO A 116 16.18 42.34 -88.38
CA PRO A 116 16.22 41.56 -87.15
C PRO A 116 15.46 42.26 -86.02
N GLN A 117 14.87 41.48 -85.12
CA GLN A 117 14.16 41.94 -83.93
C GLN A 117 14.62 41.13 -82.71
N VAL A 118 14.61 41.71 -81.51
CA VAL A 118 14.77 40.94 -80.26
C VAL A 118 13.43 40.31 -79.93
N GLN A 119 13.40 38.98 -79.81
CA GLN A 119 12.23 38.25 -79.33
C GLN A 119 12.17 38.21 -77.80
N SER A 120 13.31 38.00 -77.15
CA SER A 120 13.37 37.90 -75.69
C SER A 120 14.77 38.18 -75.12
N ILE A 121 14.81 38.77 -73.93
CA ILE A 121 15.96 38.72 -73.01
C ILE A 121 15.46 38.10 -71.71
N VAL A 122 15.90 36.87 -71.44
CA VAL A 122 15.49 36.08 -70.25
C VAL A 122 16.71 35.63 -69.47
N ARG A 123 16.52 35.25 -68.21
CA ARG A 123 17.59 34.62 -67.41
C ARG A 123 17.99 33.30 -68.05
N ALA A 124 19.28 32.92 -67.96
CA ALA A 124 19.73 31.62 -68.42
C ALA A 124 18.95 30.50 -67.69
N SER A 125 18.55 29.45 -68.43
CA SER A 125 17.44 28.53 -68.10
C SER A 125 17.64 27.57 -66.90
N SER A 126 18.52 27.92 -65.97
CA SER A 126 18.78 27.20 -64.71
C SER A 126 19.14 28.13 -63.53
N ALA A 127 19.11 29.45 -63.73
CA ALA A 127 19.53 30.42 -62.74
C ALA A 127 18.38 30.84 -61.81
N ALA A 128 18.67 30.96 -60.51
CA ALA A 128 17.71 31.47 -59.53
C ALA A 128 17.41 32.95 -59.76
N GLU A 129 16.16 33.36 -59.50
CA GLU A 129 15.73 34.77 -59.59
C GLU A 129 16.44 35.66 -58.56
N ILE A 130 16.57 35.18 -57.31
CA ILE A 130 17.33 35.84 -56.24
C ILE A 130 18.73 35.21 -56.20
N THR A 131 19.78 36.03 -56.12
CA THR A 131 21.17 35.52 -56.10
C THR A 131 22.18 36.46 -55.47
N ASN A 132 23.19 35.90 -54.81
CA ASN A 132 24.38 36.62 -54.36
C ASN A 132 25.60 36.48 -55.29
N ALA A 133 25.45 35.83 -56.45
CA ALA A 133 26.56 35.55 -57.35
C ALA A 133 27.30 36.82 -57.81
N SER A 134 28.61 36.70 -58.08
CA SER A 134 29.41 37.76 -58.70
C SER A 134 29.24 37.83 -60.22
N SER A 135 28.53 36.86 -60.82
CA SER A 135 28.24 36.80 -62.24
C SER A 135 26.90 36.11 -62.50
N VAL A 136 26.13 36.60 -63.48
CA VAL A 136 24.88 36.01 -63.97
C VAL A 136 24.84 36.05 -65.50
N ALA A 137 23.97 35.25 -66.12
CA ALA A 137 23.90 35.14 -67.58
C ALA A 137 22.46 35.24 -68.10
N PHE A 138 22.28 35.96 -69.20
CA PHE A 138 21.01 36.12 -69.91
C PHE A 138 21.08 35.41 -71.26
N THR A 139 19.94 34.85 -71.70
CA THR A 139 19.76 34.36 -73.06
C THR A 139 19.00 35.42 -73.86
N VAL A 140 19.67 35.97 -74.88
CA VAL A 140 19.11 36.92 -75.84
C VAL A 140 18.76 36.16 -77.10
N THR A 141 17.50 36.24 -77.54
CA THR A 141 17.01 35.59 -78.76
C THR A 141 16.54 36.64 -79.76
N PHE A 142 17.03 36.54 -80.99
CA PHE A 142 16.66 37.37 -82.12
C PHE A 142 15.72 36.61 -83.08
N SER A 143 14.96 37.35 -83.90
CA SER A 143 13.99 36.79 -84.85
C SER A 143 14.61 36.15 -86.10
N ARG A 144 15.92 36.25 -86.26
CA ARG A 144 16.75 35.70 -87.34
C ARG A 144 18.21 35.72 -86.90
N ASP A 145 19.07 35.09 -87.67
CA ASP A 145 20.52 35.14 -87.44
C ASP A 145 21.05 36.56 -87.66
N VAL A 146 21.90 37.01 -86.72
CA VAL A 146 22.51 38.35 -86.70
C VAL A 146 24.03 38.27 -86.59
N VAL A 147 24.68 39.39 -86.92
CA VAL A 147 26.12 39.63 -86.76
C VAL A 147 26.36 40.90 -85.95
N ASN A 148 27.62 41.18 -85.64
CA ASN A 148 28.14 42.32 -84.84
C ASN A 148 27.73 42.38 -83.35
N VAL A 149 26.81 41.54 -82.88
CA VAL A 149 26.38 41.52 -81.46
C VAL A 149 27.56 41.47 -80.49
N SER A 150 27.67 42.52 -79.67
CA SER A 150 28.82 42.86 -78.83
C SER A 150 28.37 43.34 -77.45
N ALA A 151 29.31 43.49 -76.50
CA ALA A 151 29.01 44.11 -75.21
C ALA A 151 28.61 45.60 -75.33
N GLY A 152 28.92 46.25 -76.47
CA GLY A 152 28.55 47.64 -76.74
C GLY A 152 27.05 47.85 -76.91
N ASP A 153 26.33 46.82 -77.37
CA ASP A 153 24.91 46.93 -77.72
C ASP A 153 23.97 46.91 -76.51
N PHE A 154 24.47 46.43 -75.37
CA PHE A 154 23.69 46.22 -74.15
C PHE A 154 24.05 47.19 -73.04
N GLU A 155 23.14 47.35 -72.08
CA GLU A 155 23.37 48.02 -70.80
C GLU A 155 22.73 47.27 -69.64
N VAL A 156 23.23 47.50 -68.43
CA VAL A 156 22.65 46.96 -67.20
C VAL A 156 21.64 47.96 -66.65
N GLY A 157 20.37 47.59 -66.66
CA GLY A 157 19.28 48.35 -66.05
C GLY A 157 18.99 47.87 -64.62
N GLY A 158 18.78 48.81 -63.69
CA GLY A 158 18.43 48.52 -62.31
C GLY A 158 19.33 49.20 -61.29
N ALA A 159 19.45 48.60 -60.10
CA ALA A 159 20.22 49.14 -58.97
C ALA A 159 21.59 48.48 -58.80
N ALA A 160 21.70 47.19 -59.17
CA ALA A 160 22.97 46.48 -59.20
C ALA A 160 23.65 46.64 -60.58
N THR A 161 24.98 46.70 -60.59
CA THR A 161 25.81 46.99 -61.76
C THR A 161 26.81 45.88 -62.02
N GLY A 162 27.32 45.76 -63.24
CA GLY A 162 28.37 44.79 -63.58
C GLY A 162 28.89 44.94 -65.02
N ASP A 163 29.96 44.20 -65.33
CA ASP A 163 30.66 44.21 -66.61
C ASP A 163 30.03 43.20 -67.59
N ILE A 164 29.62 43.69 -68.77
CA ILE A 164 28.96 42.89 -69.81
C ILE A 164 30.00 42.18 -70.69
N SER A 165 29.76 40.90 -70.95
CA SER A 165 30.46 40.11 -71.96
C SER A 165 29.46 39.30 -72.78
N VAL A 166 29.74 39.10 -74.08
CA VAL A 166 28.81 38.46 -75.03
C VAL A 166 29.47 37.25 -75.68
N SER A 167 28.70 36.18 -75.84
CA SER A 167 29.12 34.94 -76.51
C SER A 167 27.94 34.31 -77.26
N GLY A 168 28.20 33.60 -78.36
CA GLY A 168 27.17 33.02 -79.21
C GLY A 168 27.31 33.46 -80.67
N SER A 169 26.39 32.99 -81.51
CA SER A 169 26.31 33.30 -82.93
C SER A 169 24.93 32.92 -83.48
N GLY A 170 24.57 33.46 -84.65
CA GLY A 170 23.28 33.22 -85.27
C GLY A 170 22.18 34.01 -84.56
N SER A 171 21.10 33.35 -84.15
CA SER A 171 19.90 33.97 -83.57
C SER A 171 19.87 33.96 -82.05
N VAL A 172 20.80 33.28 -81.36
CA VAL A 172 20.80 33.13 -79.90
C VAL A 172 22.17 33.44 -79.31
N TYR A 173 22.19 34.32 -78.32
CA TYR A 173 23.39 34.77 -77.61
C TYR A 173 23.25 34.58 -76.10
N THR A 174 24.36 34.24 -75.46
CA THR A 174 24.51 34.26 -74.00
C THR A 174 25.30 35.51 -73.62
N VAL A 175 24.66 36.40 -72.88
CA VAL A 175 25.25 37.64 -72.38
C VAL A 175 25.48 37.49 -70.88
N THR A 176 26.75 37.51 -70.46
CA THR A 176 27.16 37.35 -69.07
C THR A 176 27.47 38.71 -68.46
N VAL A 177 26.79 39.05 -67.37
CA VAL A 177 27.09 40.22 -66.54
C VAL A 177 27.92 39.74 -65.36
N SER A 178 29.15 40.24 -65.26
CA SER A 178 30.17 39.82 -64.29
C SER A 178 30.54 40.96 -63.34
N ASN A 179 31.40 40.71 -62.34
CA ASN A 179 31.83 41.69 -61.34
C ASN A 179 30.66 42.42 -60.64
N ILE A 180 29.56 41.70 -60.39
CA ILE A 180 28.30 42.28 -59.93
C ILE A 180 28.47 42.97 -58.56
N SER A 181 28.13 44.26 -58.54
CA SER A 181 28.21 45.15 -57.37
C SER A 181 26.85 45.78 -57.05
N GLY A 182 26.65 46.13 -55.79
CA GLY A 182 25.35 46.60 -55.26
C GLY A 182 24.34 45.46 -55.05
N ALA A 183 23.12 45.86 -54.68
CA ALA A 183 21.98 44.98 -54.44
C ALA A 183 20.72 45.57 -55.08
N GLY A 184 19.69 44.75 -55.28
CA GLY A 184 18.47 45.07 -56.00
C GLY A 184 18.43 44.50 -57.41
N ALA A 185 17.50 44.98 -58.23
CA ALA A 185 17.30 44.45 -59.58
C ALA A 185 18.52 44.68 -60.49
N LEU A 186 18.86 43.66 -61.27
CA LEU A 186 19.84 43.65 -62.36
C LEU A 186 19.16 43.05 -63.59
N ARG A 187 18.88 43.88 -64.59
CA ARG A 187 18.28 43.50 -65.87
C ARG A 187 19.26 43.81 -66.99
N LEU A 188 19.27 42.99 -68.03
CA LEU A 188 19.98 43.29 -69.27
C LEU A 188 19.02 43.94 -70.26
N ASP A 189 19.38 45.13 -70.73
CA ASP A 189 18.63 45.89 -71.73
C ASP A 189 19.41 45.97 -73.05
N LEU A 190 18.72 45.92 -74.19
CA LEU A 190 19.30 46.27 -75.48
C LEU A 190 19.09 47.77 -75.72
N LYS A 191 20.15 48.49 -76.08
CA LYS A 191 20.10 49.92 -76.38
C LYS A 191 19.24 50.21 -77.62
N SER A 192 18.80 51.47 -77.74
CA SER A 192 18.09 51.96 -78.93
C SER A 192 18.95 51.82 -80.20
N ALA A 193 18.31 51.59 -81.36
CA ALA A 193 18.97 51.43 -82.67
C ALA A 193 20.03 52.50 -83.03
N ALA A 194 19.97 53.71 -82.47
CA ALA A 194 20.99 54.74 -82.69
C ALA A 194 22.37 54.45 -82.07
N ASN A 195 22.48 53.43 -81.20
CA ASN A 195 23.66 53.13 -80.38
C ASN A 195 24.17 51.68 -80.54
N ILE A 196 23.69 50.93 -81.54
CA ILE A 196 24.04 49.52 -81.78
C ILE A 196 24.32 49.30 -83.28
N ASP A 197 25.15 48.32 -83.63
CA ASP A 197 25.52 47.99 -85.03
C ASP A 197 25.08 46.56 -85.47
N ILE A 198 24.15 45.97 -84.70
CA ILE A 198 23.52 44.69 -84.99
C ILE A 198 22.77 44.74 -86.33
N GLN A 199 23.08 43.79 -87.20
CA GLN A 199 22.45 43.60 -88.51
C GLN A 199 22.30 42.09 -88.81
N ASP A 200 21.49 41.74 -89.80
CA ASP A 200 21.46 40.35 -90.31
C ASP A 200 22.63 40.07 -91.29
N ALA A 201 22.71 38.83 -91.79
CA ALA A 201 23.75 38.39 -92.70
C ALA A 201 23.74 39.08 -94.08
N VAL A 202 22.63 39.70 -94.47
CA VAL A 202 22.48 40.46 -95.73
C VAL A 202 22.82 41.94 -95.52
N GLY A 203 22.79 42.41 -94.27
CA GLY A 203 23.15 43.77 -93.88
C GLY A 203 21.96 44.63 -93.50
N ASN A 204 20.76 44.07 -93.28
CA ASN A 204 19.64 44.85 -92.73
C ASN A 204 19.93 45.21 -91.27
N PRO A 205 20.06 46.51 -90.92
CA PRO A 205 20.33 46.92 -89.56
C PRO A 205 19.10 46.73 -88.66
N TYR A 206 19.32 46.55 -87.36
CA TYR A 206 18.28 46.67 -86.36
C TYR A 206 17.78 48.12 -86.28
N LEU A 207 16.52 48.35 -86.63
CA LEU A 207 15.92 49.69 -86.76
C LEU A 207 14.77 49.98 -85.79
N MET A 208 14.66 49.26 -84.68
CA MET A 208 13.63 49.56 -83.67
C MET A 208 14.02 50.81 -82.85
N PRO A 209 13.18 51.87 -82.83
CA PRO A 209 13.56 53.16 -82.25
C PRO A 209 13.55 53.18 -80.71
N MET A 210 12.95 52.18 -80.07
CA MET A 210 12.88 52.06 -78.60
C MET A 210 13.82 50.94 -78.13
N PRO A 211 14.54 51.12 -77.01
CA PRO A 211 15.35 50.06 -76.41
C PRO A 211 14.47 48.90 -75.90
N PHE A 212 15.00 47.69 -75.86
CA PHE A 212 14.33 46.55 -75.24
C PHE A 212 14.60 46.56 -73.74
N THR A 213 13.61 46.97 -72.93
CA THR A 213 13.73 47.18 -71.48
C THR A 213 12.80 46.30 -70.64
N THR A 214 12.19 45.29 -71.25
CA THR A 214 11.18 44.40 -70.64
C THR A 214 11.72 42.99 -70.36
N GLY A 215 13.04 42.82 -70.26
CA GLY A 215 13.67 41.54 -69.93
C GLY A 215 13.46 41.12 -68.48
N GLU A 216 13.65 39.83 -68.21
CA GLU A 216 13.61 39.32 -66.83
C GLU A 216 14.79 39.83 -65.99
N PRO A 217 14.59 40.41 -64.79
CA PRO A 217 15.68 40.79 -63.91
C PRO A 217 16.16 39.62 -63.04
N TYR A 218 17.42 39.68 -62.61
CA TYR A 218 17.87 39.07 -61.35
C TYR A 218 17.63 40.03 -60.19
N LEU A 219 17.32 39.50 -59.02
CA LEU A 219 17.30 40.22 -57.75
C LEU A 219 18.60 39.90 -57.02
N VAL A 220 19.56 40.81 -57.11
CA VAL A 220 20.88 40.64 -56.49
C VAL A 220 20.78 40.99 -55.02
N ASP A 221 21.18 40.07 -54.14
CA ASP A 221 21.37 40.36 -52.71
C ASP A 221 22.80 40.04 -52.26
N LYS A 222 23.40 40.97 -51.52
CA LYS A 222 24.76 40.90 -50.99
C LYS A 222 24.79 41.06 -49.47
N ASN A 223 23.65 41.31 -48.85
CA ASN A 223 23.55 41.41 -47.41
C ASN A 223 23.54 40.00 -46.82
N ALA A 224 24.12 39.85 -45.63
CA ALA A 224 24.13 38.58 -44.93
C ALA A 224 23.16 38.68 -43.75
N PRO A 225 22.22 37.71 -43.56
CA PRO A 225 21.30 37.72 -42.43
C PRO A 225 22.06 37.80 -41.12
N ALA A 226 21.67 38.73 -40.24
CA ALA A 226 22.31 38.96 -38.95
C ALA A 226 21.34 38.69 -37.79
N VAL A 227 21.84 38.05 -36.72
CA VAL A 227 21.04 37.86 -35.51
C VAL A 227 20.74 39.20 -34.86
N THR A 228 19.47 39.55 -34.70
CA THR A 228 19.00 40.81 -34.11
C THR A 228 18.74 40.70 -32.61
N SER A 229 18.22 39.55 -32.16
CA SER A 229 17.85 39.30 -30.76
C SER A 229 17.73 37.81 -30.46
N VAL A 230 18.01 37.42 -29.21
CA VAL A 230 17.72 36.06 -28.71
C VAL A 230 16.71 36.15 -27.58
N ALA A 231 15.50 35.64 -27.79
CA ALA A 231 14.51 35.53 -26.73
C ALA A 231 14.84 34.34 -25.81
N ALA A 232 14.84 34.59 -24.51
CA ALA A 232 15.02 33.58 -23.47
C ALA A 232 13.68 32.93 -23.05
N PRO A 233 13.72 31.74 -22.42
CA PRO A 233 12.56 31.15 -21.75
C PRO A 233 11.97 32.04 -20.66
N SER A 234 10.77 31.70 -20.17
CA SER A 234 10.17 32.32 -18.98
C SER A 234 11.08 32.16 -17.76
N ALA A 235 11.17 33.20 -16.92
CA ALA A 235 11.89 33.15 -15.66
C ALA A 235 11.17 32.24 -14.65
N LEU A 236 11.72 31.03 -14.43
CA LEU A 236 11.25 29.96 -13.56
C LEU A 236 12.46 29.13 -13.11
N THR A 237 12.29 28.28 -12.09
CA THR A 237 13.21 27.17 -11.81
C THR A 237 12.76 25.94 -12.59
N TYR A 238 13.62 25.45 -13.48
CA TYR A 238 13.36 24.30 -14.34
C TYR A 238 13.94 23.01 -13.70
N GLY A 239 13.10 21.99 -13.53
CA GLY A 239 13.50 20.67 -13.04
C GLY A 239 13.93 19.72 -14.17
N ALA A 240 14.34 18.50 -13.81
CA ALA A 240 14.71 17.46 -14.76
C ALA A 240 13.57 17.17 -15.76
N GLY A 241 13.90 17.03 -17.04
CA GLY A 241 12.95 16.81 -18.13
C GLY A 241 12.24 18.06 -18.65
N ALA A 242 12.37 19.22 -17.99
CA ALA A 242 11.78 20.47 -18.48
C ALA A 242 12.55 21.02 -19.70
N GLU A 243 11.87 21.78 -20.56
CA GLU A 243 12.43 22.30 -21.82
C GLU A 243 12.76 23.80 -21.73
N LEU A 244 14.02 24.16 -21.98
CA LEU A 244 14.46 25.53 -22.20
C LEU A 244 14.39 25.83 -23.70
N SER A 245 13.40 26.62 -24.12
CA SER A 245 13.22 27.05 -25.51
C SER A 245 13.71 28.49 -25.73
N PHE A 246 14.78 28.65 -26.50
CA PHE A 246 15.31 29.94 -26.95
C PHE A 246 14.88 30.22 -28.39
N VAL A 247 14.67 31.48 -28.75
CA VAL A 247 14.36 31.89 -30.14
C VAL A 247 15.40 32.90 -30.62
N VAL A 248 16.21 32.50 -31.60
CA VAL A 248 17.19 33.34 -32.28
C VAL A 248 16.52 34.00 -33.47
N ASN A 249 16.44 35.33 -33.47
CA ASN A 249 15.79 36.12 -34.50
C ASN A 249 16.84 36.76 -35.42
N PHE A 250 16.59 36.72 -36.72
CA PHE A 250 17.36 37.35 -37.78
C PHE A 250 16.60 38.56 -38.34
N ASP A 251 17.31 39.47 -39.01
CA ASP A 251 16.73 40.63 -39.71
C ASP A 251 15.98 40.24 -41.01
N GLU A 252 16.32 39.09 -41.60
CA GLU A 252 15.62 38.50 -42.74
C GLU A 252 15.41 36.97 -42.60
N ALA A 253 14.72 36.36 -43.55
CA ALA A 253 14.33 34.95 -43.47
C ALA A 253 15.49 34.01 -43.84
N VAL A 254 15.76 33.01 -42.99
CA VAL A 254 16.90 32.09 -43.17
C VAL A 254 16.46 30.65 -43.37
N THR A 255 17.09 29.98 -44.33
CA THR A 255 17.03 28.54 -44.57
C THR A 255 18.15 27.84 -43.80
N VAL A 256 17.80 26.76 -43.11
CA VAL A 256 18.71 25.95 -42.30
C VAL A 256 18.94 24.59 -42.94
N THR A 257 20.20 24.15 -42.99
CA THR A 257 20.59 22.77 -43.33
C THR A 257 21.43 22.17 -42.20
N GLY A 258 21.33 20.86 -41.96
CA GLY A 258 22.02 20.19 -40.85
C GLY A 258 21.43 20.54 -39.49
N ASN A 259 22.23 20.42 -38.42
CA ASN A 259 21.77 20.57 -37.03
C ASN A 259 22.59 21.62 -36.26
N PRO A 260 22.40 22.93 -36.52
CA PRO A 260 22.97 23.98 -35.69
C PRO A 260 22.62 23.82 -34.21
N GLN A 261 23.44 24.41 -33.34
CA GLN A 261 23.32 24.32 -31.89
C GLN A 261 23.59 25.68 -31.25
N LEU A 262 22.80 26.04 -30.25
CA LEU A 262 23.04 27.19 -29.38
C LEU A 262 23.70 26.69 -28.10
N SER A 263 24.91 27.16 -27.81
CA SER A 263 25.61 26.78 -26.57
C SER A 263 24.96 27.44 -25.37
N LEU A 264 24.83 26.71 -24.26
CA LEU A 264 24.33 27.20 -22.98
C LEU A 264 25.31 26.77 -21.87
N THR A 265 25.45 27.55 -20.82
CA THR A 265 26.11 27.13 -19.58
C THR A 265 25.05 27.06 -18.48
N ILE A 266 24.93 25.88 -17.86
CA ILE A 266 24.02 25.58 -16.75
C ILE A 266 24.89 25.28 -15.54
N GLY A 267 24.95 26.21 -14.59
CA GLY A 267 25.90 26.20 -13.47
C GLY A 267 27.35 26.18 -13.99
N SER A 268 28.07 25.09 -13.74
CA SER A 268 29.44 24.88 -14.25
C SER A 268 29.52 24.12 -15.58
N SER A 269 28.39 23.63 -16.11
CA SER A 269 28.36 22.71 -17.27
C SER A 269 27.94 23.41 -18.55
N THR A 270 28.79 23.37 -19.58
CA THR A 270 28.41 23.78 -20.93
C THR A 270 27.68 22.67 -21.67
N VAL A 271 26.50 22.98 -22.20
CA VAL A 271 25.59 22.08 -22.93
C VAL A 271 25.11 22.74 -24.23
N GLN A 272 24.47 21.96 -25.09
CA GLN A 272 24.10 22.40 -26.44
C GLN A 272 22.59 22.28 -26.64
N ALA A 273 21.89 23.41 -26.76
CA ALA A 273 20.51 23.44 -27.21
C ALA A 273 20.44 23.13 -28.72
N ALA A 274 19.64 22.13 -29.10
CA ALA A 274 19.52 21.69 -30.47
C ALA A 274 18.57 22.59 -31.26
N TYR A 275 18.90 22.88 -32.53
CA TYR A 275 17.96 23.48 -33.46
C TYR A 275 16.71 22.59 -33.61
N ALA A 276 15.53 23.18 -33.40
CA ALA A 276 14.24 22.49 -33.38
C ALA A 276 13.36 22.84 -34.59
N SER A 277 13.25 24.12 -34.95
CA SER A 277 12.36 24.59 -36.03
C SER A 277 12.66 26.04 -36.43
N GLY A 278 12.16 26.48 -37.60
CA GLY A 278 12.19 27.90 -38.01
C GLY A 278 12.74 28.18 -39.41
N SER A 279 13.34 27.18 -40.07
CA SER A 279 13.84 27.30 -41.45
C SER A 279 12.78 27.87 -42.42
N GLY A 280 13.19 28.83 -43.24
CA GLY A 280 12.32 29.62 -44.13
C GLY A 280 11.68 30.84 -43.46
N THR A 281 12.05 31.16 -42.21
CA THR A 281 11.52 32.31 -41.46
C THR A 281 12.64 33.13 -40.81
N THR A 282 12.30 34.27 -40.20
CA THR A 282 13.24 35.11 -39.44
C THR A 282 13.57 34.55 -38.06
N ALA A 283 12.88 33.52 -37.55
CA ALA A 283 12.97 33.09 -36.16
C ALA A 283 13.27 31.58 -36.03
N LEU A 284 14.44 31.25 -35.48
CA LEU A 284 14.88 29.87 -35.25
C LEU A 284 14.73 29.49 -33.77
N SER A 285 13.99 28.42 -33.49
CA SER A 285 13.84 27.85 -32.15
C SER A 285 14.95 26.84 -31.86
N PHE A 286 15.59 27.00 -30.70
CA PHE A 286 16.58 26.08 -30.13
C PHE A 286 16.07 25.58 -28.78
N ARG A 287 16.21 24.28 -28.53
CA ARG A 287 15.64 23.62 -27.34
C ARG A 287 16.70 22.82 -26.60
N TYR A 288 16.69 22.90 -25.28
CA TYR A 288 17.47 22.03 -24.40
C TYR A 288 16.56 21.41 -23.35
N THR A 289 16.59 20.08 -23.23
CA THR A 289 15.92 19.36 -22.14
C THR A 289 16.87 19.25 -20.95
N VAL A 290 16.44 19.77 -19.81
CA VAL A 290 17.21 19.73 -18.55
C VAL A 290 17.43 18.28 -18.11
N VAL A 291 18.68 17.95 -17.77
CA VAL A 291 19.10 16.61 -17.34
C VAL A 291 19.15 16.55 -15.82
N SER A 292 18.81 15.38 -15.25
CA SER A 292 18.88 15.13 -13.80
C SER A 292 20.27 15.46 -13.23
N GLY A 293 20.30 16.06 -12.04
CA GLY A 293 21.52 16.48 -11.35
C GLY A 293 22.12 17.82 -11.80
N GLN A 294 21.55 18.50 -12.80
CA GLN A 294 21.95 19.87 -13.15
C GLN A 294 21.45 20.87 -12.11
N LEU A 295 22.27 21.89 -11.82
CA LEU A 295 21.96 22.96 -10.88
C LEU A 295 22.50 24.28 -11.42
N ASP A 296 21.66 25.31 -11.40
CA ASP A 296 21.98 26.67 -11.79
C ASP A 296 21.11 27.63 -10.95
N ALA A 297 21.74 28.37 -10.04
CA ALA A 297 21.07 29.23 -9.08
C ALA A 297 21.22 30.73 -9.40
N ASP A 298 22.05 31.08 -10.38
CA ASP A 298 22.37 32.45 -10.80
C ASP A 298 21.91 32.78 -12.24
N GLY A 299 21.53 31.78 -13.03
CA GLY A 299 20.80 31.88 -14.29
C GLY A 299 21.58 31.35 -15.49
N VAL A 300 20.91 30.51 -16.30
CA VAL A 300 21.50 29.86 -17.49
C VAL A 300 22.14 30.89 -18.42
N THR A 301 23.44 30.77 -18.68
CA THR A 301 24.15 31.70 -19.57
C THR A 301 24.05 31.24 -21.03
N VAL A 302 23.72 32.14 -21.95
CA VAL A 302 23.68 31.85 -23.40
C VAL A 302 25.05 32.09 -24.02
N GLY A 303 25.62 31.06 -24.63
CA GLY A 303 26.89 31.07 -25.36
C GLY A 303 26.70 31.25 -26.87
N ALA A 304 27.66 30.78 -27.67
CA ALA A 304 27.67 31.00 -29.12
C ALA A 304 26.66 30.11 -29.89
N LEU A 305 26.16 30.64 -31.02
CA LEU A 305 25.45 29.86 -32.05
C LEU A 305 26.47 29.20 -32.99
N GLY A 306 26.51 27.87 -33.00
CA GLY A 306 27.38 27.06 -33.85
C GLY A 306 26.61 26.31 -34.93
N LEU A 307 27.21 26.16 -36.13
CA LEU A 307 26.58 25.46 -37.25
C LEU A 307 26.61 23.93 -37.16
N ASN A 308 27.58 23.36 -36.42
CA ASN A 308 27.72 21.90 -36.24
C ASN A 308 27.61 21.10 -37.56
N GLY A 309 28.41 21.49 -38.56
CA GLY A 309 28.41 20.89 -39.91
C GLY A 309 27.24 21.31 -40.82
N GLY A 310 26.25 22.04 -40.29
CA GLY A 310 25.14 22.61 -41.03
C GLY A 310 25.44 23.98 -41.69
N SER A 311 24.38 24.66 -42.14
CA SER A 311 24.45 26.05 -42.60
C SER A 311 23.16 26.81 -42.29
N ILE A 312 23.27 28.13 -42.14
CA ILE A 312 22.16 29.07 -42.03
C ILE A 312 22.41 30.14 -43.11
N ARG A 313 21.49 30.28 -44.06
CA ARG A 313 21.63 31.16 -45.24
C ARG A 313 20.31 31.83 -45.60
N ASP A 314 20.35 32.99 -46.25
CA ASP A 314 19.16 33.60 -46.87
C ASP A 314 18.71 32.83 -48.14
N ALA A 315 17.77 33.40 -48.89
CA ALA A 315 17.34 32.88 -50.20
C ALA A 315 18.35 33.13 -51.34
N ALA A 316 19.24 34.11 -51.21
CA ALA A 316 20.25 34.47 -52.21
C ALA A 316 21.52 33.60 -52.13
N GLY A 317 21.73 32.92 -51.01
CA GLY A 317 22.89 32.09 -50.68
C GLY A 317 23.89 32.71 -49.70
N ASN A 318 23.65 33.91 -49.16
CA ASN A 318 24.53 34.57 -48.20
C ASN A 318 24.55 33.80 -46.87
N ALA A 319 25.73 33.62 -46.27
CA ALA A 319 25.88 32.92 -45.00
C ALA A 319 25.61 33.86 -43.83
N ALA A 320 24.78 33.43 -42.88
CA ALA A 320 24.35 34.26 -41.77
C ALA A 320 25.50 34.66 -40.83
N THR A 321 25.44 35.89 -40.31
CA THR A 321 26.30 36.39 -39.23
C THR A 321 25.77 35.87 -37.89
N LEU A 322 26.50 34.93 -37.29
CA LEU A 322 26.06 34.17 -36.10
C LEU A 322 26.33 34.87 -34.75
N THR A 323 26.89 36.08 -34.77
CA THR A 323 27.12 36.88 -33.56
C THR A 323 25.78 37.25 -32.93
N LEU A 324 25.52 36.75 -31.72
CA LEU A 324 24.28 37.03 -31.01
C LEU A 324 24.23 38.50 -30.56
N ASN A 325 23.11 39.15 -30.81
CA ASN A 325 22.78 40.48 -30.29
C ASN A 325 21.57 40.38 -29.37
N SER A 326 21.39 41.40 -28.51
CA SER A 326 20.19 41.60 -27.68
C SER A 326 19.65 40.30 -27.05
N VAL A 327 20.51 39.56 -26.35
CA VAL A 327 20.14 38.34 -25.62
C VAL A 327 19.26 38.72 -24.44
N GLY A 328 18.08 38.09 -24.34
CA GLY A 328 17.15 38.29 -23.23
C GLY A 328 17.76 37.89 -21.89
N SER A 329 17.32 38.55 -20.82
CA SER A 329 17.82 38.26 -19.46
C SER A 329 17.47 36.83 -19.05
N THR A 330 18.48 36.08 -18.59
CA THR A 330 18.36 34.70 -18.10
C THR A 330 18.60 34.57 -16.59
N SER A 331 18.81 35.66 -15.85
CA SER A 331 19.09 35.63 -14.40
C SER A 331 17.92 35.12 -13.53
N GLY A 332 16.75 34.88 -14.13
CA GLY A 332 15.62 34.19 -13.52
C GLY A 332 15.27 32.86 -14.19
N VAL A 333 16.05 32.41 -15.18
CA VAL A 333 15.94 31.09 -15.82
C VAL A 333 16.89 30.17 -15.05
N LEU A 334 16.41 29.65 -13.93
CA LEU A 334 17.17 28.84 -12.98
C LEU A 334 16.97 27.34 -13.28
N VAL A 335 17.86 26.49 -12.80
CA VAL A 335 17.74 25.03 -12.90
C VAL A 335 17.95 24.40 -11.53
N ASP A 336 17.00 23.60 -11.07
CA ASP A 336 17.26 22.64 -9.99
C ASP A 336 16.68 21.29 -10.39
N ALA A 337 17.53 20.48 -11.01
CA ALA A 337 17.19 19.17 -11.55
C ALA A 337 17.60 18.02 -10.61
N TYR A 338 17.87 18.31 -9.34
CA TYR A 338 17.98 17.27 -8.33
C TYR A 338 16.59 16.72 -7.99
N VAL A 339 16.46 15.40 -8.06
CA VAL A 339 15.37 14.70 -7.37
C VAL A 339 15.67 14.76 -5.87
N PRO A 340 14.68 15.08 -5.00
CA PRO A 340 14.83 14.92 -3.56
C PRO A 340 15.28 13.50 -3.22
N LEU A 341 16.21 13.37 -2.28
CA LEU A 341 16.50 12.06 -1.71
C LEU A 341 15.47 11.81 -0.61
N GLU A 342 14.76 10.69 -0.67
CA GLU A 342 13.63 10.37 0.21
C GLU A 342 13.70 8.94 0.71
N VAL A 343 12.96 8.62 1.77
CA VAL A 343 12.81 7.26 2.28
C VAL A 343 11.92 6.47 1.32
N GLU A 344 12.47 5.41 0.72
CA GLU A 344 11.75 4.52 -0.18
C GLU A 344 10.98 3.45 0.61
N SER A 345 11.59 2.91 1.66
CA SER A 345 10.97 1.93 2.55
C SER A 345 11.53 1.96 3.97
N ILE A 346 10.76 1.44 4.92
CA ILE A 346 11.25 1.07 6.25
C ILE A 346 10.74 -0.33 6.59
N ASP A 347 11.67 -1.24 6.82
CA ASP A 347 11.41 -2.58 7.36
C ASP A 347 11.50 -2.53 8.89
N GLY A 348 10.51 -3.12 9.57
CA GLY A 348 10.50 -3.26 11.03
C GLY A 348 11.00 -4.63 11.50
N PRO A 349 10.93 -4.88 12.83
CA PRO A 349 11.22 -6.19 13.42
C PRO A 349 10.27 -7.28 12.90
N ASP A 350 10.69 -8.54 13.02
CA ASP A 350 9.84 -9.69 12.77
C ASP A 350 8.67 -9.74 13.79
N ALA A 351 7.57 -10.38 13.41
CA ALA A 351 6.42 -10.54 14.30
C ALA A 351 6.69 -11.60 15.38
N ASP A 352 7.04 -11.15 16.59
CA ASP A 352 7.31 -11.96 17.78
C ASP A 352 6.99 -11.16 19.06
N THR A 353 7.09 -11.79 20.23
CA THR A 353 7.05 -11.11 21.55
C THR A 353 8.47 -10.91 22.07
N TYR A 354 8.91 -9.66 22.17
CA TYR A 354 10.27 -9.32 22.53
C TYR A 354 10.44 -9.11 24.05
N ALA A 355 11.35 -9.88 24.66
CA ALA A 355 11.68 -9.82 26.08
C ALA A 355 12.85 -8.86 26.41
N VAL A 356 13.10 -8.57 27.70
CA VAL A 356 14.20 -7.66 28.11
C VAL A 356 15.54 -8.07 27.50
N GLY A 357 16.27 -7.09 26.94
CA GLY A 357 17.57 -7.31 26.31
C GLY A 357 17.52 -7.84 24.87
N GLN A 358 16.34 -8.15 24.34
CA GLN A 358 16.18 -8.45 22.91
C GLN A 358 16.13 -7.17 22.08
N THR A 359 16.53 -7.25 20.82
CA THR A 359 16.67 -6.08 19.93
C THR A 359 15.57 -6.01 18.88
N LEU A 360 14.83 -4.91 18.87
CA LEU A 360 14.01 -4.46 17.75
C LEU A 360 14.92 -3.75 16.74
N GLU A 361 14.98 -4.25 15.50
CA GLU A 361 15.75 -3.66 14.40
C GLU A 361 14.82 -3.00 13.38
N PHE A 362 15.17 -1.78 12.94
CA PHE A 362 14.47 -1.05 11.88
C PHE A 362 15.47 -0.69 10.79
N LYS A 363 15.19 -1.05 9.53
CA LYS A 363 16.03 -0.68 8.38
C LYS A 363 15.30 0.34 7.52
N VAL A 364 15.86 1.53 7.40
CA VAL A 364 15.34 2.62 6.58
C VAL A 364 16.16 2.70 5.30
N THR A 365 15.54 2.40 4.15
CA THR A 365 16.18 2.48 2.84
C THR A 365 15.73 3.76 2.13
N PHE A 366 16.69 4.53 1.65
CA PHE A 366 16.53 5.73 0.85
C PHE A 366 16.70 5.41 -0.64
N ASN A 367 16.18 6.27 -1.52
CA ASN A 367 16.37 6.15 -2.97
C ASN A 367 17.81 6.50 -3.46
N GLY A 368 18.82 6.31 -2.61
CA GLY A 368 20.26 6.49 -2.87
C GLY A 368 21.08 6.80 -1.60
N ASP A 369 22.41 6.83 -1.72
CA ASP A 369 23.33 6.89 -0.58
C ASP A 369 23.22 8.17 0.28
N VAL A 370 23.32 8.00 1.60
CA VAL A 370 23.31 9.07 2.61
C VAL A 370 24.60 9.17 3.44
N GLU A 371 24.90 10.39 3.91
CA GLU A 371 25.87 10.68 4.96
C GLU A 371 25.15 11.02 6.27
N VAL A 372 25.61 10.42 7.37
CA VAL A 372 25.04 10.60 8.71
C VAL A 372 26.06 11.22 9.65
N ALA A 373 25.68 12.33 10.30
CA ALA A 373 26.45 12.92 11.38
C ALA A 373 25.61 13.00 12.66
N GLY A 374 26.23 12.75 13.82
CA GLY A 374 25.52 12.69 15.10
C GLY A 374 24.78 11.37 15.31
N ALA A 375 23.73 11.39 16.14
CA ALA A 375 23.00 10.20 16.57
C ALA A 375 21.48 10.37 16.36
N PRO A 376 21.00 10.31 15.09
CA PRO A 376 19.57 10.31 14.81
C PRO A 376 18.87 9.09 15.41
N ARG A 377 17.55 9.15 15.53
CA ARG A 377 16.74 8.13 16.19
C ARG A 377 15.32 8.08 15.62
N ILE A 378 14.62 6.98 15.81
CA ILE A 378 13.18 6.83 15.51
C ILE A 378 12.45 6.73 16.85
N ALA A 379 11.46 7.58 17.08
CA ALA A 379 10.60 7.46 18.26
C ALA A 379 9.65 6.27 18.09
N LEU A 380 9.58 5.43 19.12
CA LEU A 380 8.69 4.27 19.23
C LEU A 380 7.61 4.56 20.26
N THR A 381 6.41 4.04 20.05
CA THR A 381 5.39 3.89 21.09
C THR A 381 5.35 2.42 21.49
N ILE A 382 5.54 2.14 22.78
CA ILE A 382 5.51 0.80 23.38
C ILE A 382 4.67 0.93 24.66
N GLY A 383 3.50 0.31 24.73
CA GLY A 383 2.60 0.40 25.89
C GLY A 383 2.01 1.79 26.14
N GLY A 384 2.04 2.66 25.13
CA GLY A 384 1.74 4.09 25.26
C GLY A 384 2.92 4.96 25.73
N ASP A 385 4.02 4.35 26.16
CA ASP A 385 5.26 5.02 26.53
C ASP A 385 6.10 5.35 25.28
N THR A 386 6.78 6.50 25.27
CA THR A 386 7.71 6.84 24.18
C THR A 386 9.11 6.27 24.46
N ARG A 387 9.60 5.43 23.55
CA ARG A 387 10.98 4.90 23.51
C ARG A 387 11.67 5.36 22.23
N TYR A 388 12.96 5.02 22.04
CA TYR A 388 13.73 5.50 20.88
C TYR A 388 14.66 4.42 20.33
N ALA A 389 14.42 3.98 19.09
CA ALA A 389 15.42 3.21 18.33
C ALA A 389 16.53 4.15 17.87
N THR A 390 17.77 3.90 18.29
CA THR A 390 18.93 4.75 17.99
C THR A 390 19.66 4.28 16.73
N TYR A 391 20.22 5.22 15.97
CA TYR A 391 21.06 4.92 14.81
C TYR A 391 22.24 4.01 15.17
N ALA A 392 22.36 2.88 14.47
CA ALA A 392 23.36 1.84 14.71
C ALA A 392 24.42 1.76 13.59
N SER A 393 24.00 1.81 12.31
CA SER A 393 24.91 1.74 11.15
C SER A 393 24.24 2.17 9.84
N GLY A 394 25.03 2.42 8.78
CA GLY A 394 24.53 2.74 7.43
C GLY A 394 25.19 3.95 6.74
N ASP A 395 26.05 4.69 7.42
CA ASP A 395 26.75 5.87 6.86
C ASP A 395 27.51 5.54 5.55
N GLY A 396 27.28 6.35 4.52
CA GLY A 396 27.81 6.16 3.17
C GLY A 396 27.08 5.11 2.34
N SER A 397 25.87 4.70 2.72
CA SER A 397 25.03 3.76 1.96
C SER A 397 23.58 4.22 1.88
N ASP A 398 22.76 3.54 1.08
CA ASP A 398 21.32 3.80 0.93
C ASP A 398 20.47 3.37 2.14
N THR A 399 21.00 2.55 3.05
CA THR A 399 20.21 1.90 4.10
C THR A 399 20.77 2.18 5.49
N LEU A 400 19.96 2.83 6.33
CA LEU A 400 20.28 3.10 7.73
C LEU A 400 19.58 2.11 8.66
N THR A 401 20.35 1.49 9.55
CA THR A 401 19.82 0.61 10.61
C THR A 401 19.69 1.38 11.91
N PHE A 402 18.51 1.29 12.55
CA PHE A 402 18.20 1.79 13.88
C PHE A 402 17.82 0.62 14.79
N THR A 403 18.26 0.63 16.04
CA THR A 403 17.97 -0.46 16.99
C THR A 403 17.43 0.05 18.31
N TYR A 404 16.51 -0.70 18.90
CA TYR A 404 16.05 -0.54 20.28
C TYR A 404 16.21 -1.86 21.03
N GLU A 405 16.90 -1.83 22.17
CA GLU A 405 16.98 -2.96 23.10
C GLU A 405 15.84 -2.83 24.12
N VAL A 406 14.96 -3.84 24.22
CA VAL A 406 13.80 -3.83 25.13
C VAL A 406 14.28 -3.65 26.56
N GLN A 407 13.70 -2.67 27.26
CA GLN A 407 14.06 -2.31 28.62
C GLN A 407 13.12 -2.99 29.63
N SER A 408 13.60 -3.16 30.86
CA SER A 408 12.76 -3.66 31.95
C SER A 408 11.59 -2.72 32.24
N GLY A 409 10.38 -3.29 32.30
CA GLY A 409 9.13 -2.58 32.47
C GLY A 409 8.47 -2.09 31.16
N ASP A 410 9.08 -2.32 29.99
CA ASP A 410 8.38 -2.16 28.72
C ASP A 410 7.31 -3.25 28.58
N SER A 411 6.11 -2.92 28.10
CA SER A 411 5.06 -3.91 27.82
C SER A 411 4.14 -3.38 26.74
N ASP A 412 3.89 -4.17 25.70
CA ASP A 412 2.93 -3.86 24.64
C ASP A 412 2.31 -5.15 24.09
N ALA A 413 1.04 -5.37 24.44
CA ALA A 413 0.27 -6.55 24.05
C ALA A 413 -0.58 -6.33 22.78
N ASN A 414 -0.57 -5.12 22.19
CA ASN A 414 -1.32 -4.77 20.98
C ASN A 414 -0.44 -4.30 19.81
N GLY A 415 0.88 -4.32 20.01
CA GLY A 415 1.91 -4.08 19.02
C GLY A 415 2.37 -2.62 18.98
N ILE A 416 3.69 -2.47 18.79
CA ILE A 416 4.37 -1.18 18.82
C ILE A 416 3.95 -0.24 17.66
N ALA A 417 4.32 1.03 17.76
CA ALA A 417 4.23 1.97 16.63
C ALA A 417 5.51 2.80 16.47
N THR A 418 5.78 3.30 15.26
CA THR A 418 6.85 4.26 14.98
C THR A 418 6.28 5.65 14.72
N ALA A 419 7.06 6.70 15.00
CA ALA A 419 6.77 8.04 14.50
C ALA A 419 6.88 8.10 12.97
N SER A 420 6.16 9.03 12.34
CA SER A 420 6.13 9.22 10.88
C SER A 420 7.33 9.98 10.31
N THR A 421 8.39 10.20 11.09
CA THR A 421 9.64 10.83 10.66
C THR A 421 10.78 10.35 11.56
N ILE A 422 11.99 10.29 11.00
CA ILE A 422 13.21 10.19 11.81
C ILE A 422 13.32 11.46 12.67
N GLU A 423 14.01 11.41 13.81
CA GLU A 423 14.46 12.57 14.60
C GLU A 423 15.99 12.76 14.44
N LEU A 424 16.46 13.99 14.17
CA LEU A 424 17.90 14.24 14.02
C LEU A 424 18.67 14.20 15.34
N ASN A 425 18.02 14.54 16.46
CA ASN A 425 18.64 14.57 17.80
C ASN A 425 19.99 15.34 17.81
N GLY A 426 20.02 16.49 17.12
CA GLY A 426 21.23 17.34 16.95
C GLY A 426 22.21 16.90 15.86
N GLY A 427 21.96 15.79 15.18
CA GLY A 427 22.70 15.30 14.01
C GLY A 427 22.19 15.86 12.67
N SER A 428 22.57 15.19 11.58
CA SER A 428 22.07 15.42 10.21
C SER A 428 22.08 14.12 9.39
N ILE A 429 21.12 13.98 8.48
CA ILE A 429 21.14 12.97 7.41
C ILE A 429 21.11 13.75 6.09
N LYS A 430 22.10 13.53 5.24
CA LYS A 430 22.33 14.29 4.00
C LYS A 430 22.58 13.34 2.83
N LYS A 431 22.35 13.79 1.60
CA LYS A 431 22.73 13.02 0.42
C LYS A 431 24.25 12.93 0.31
N HIS A 432 24.78 11.71 0.15
CA HIS A 432 26.22 11.43 0.11
C HIS A 432 26.96 12.30 -0.92
N GLY A 433 28.15 12.80 -0.55
CA GLY A 433 28.95 13.72 -1.35
C GLY A 433 28.35 15.13 -1.52
N SER A 434 27.34 15.51 -0.73
CA SER A 434 26.66 16.80 -0.86
C SER A 434 26.24 17.40 0.48
N ASN A 435 25.96 18.71 0.49
CA ASN A 435 25.41 19.41 1.67
C ASN A 435 23.88 19.58 1.62
N ARG A 436 23.16 18.75 0.84
CA ARG A 436 21.69 18.76 0.80
C ARG A 436 21.13 17.79 1.85
N ASP A 437 20.21 18.26 2.66
CA ASP A 437 19.41 17.43 3.57
C ASP A 437 18.45 16.54 2.76
N VAL A 438 18.05 15.41 3.36
CA VAL A 438 17.12 14.43 2.77
C VAL A 438 15.70 14.62 3.29
N ASP A 439 14.70 14.12 2.59
CA ASP A 439 13.38 13.87 3.18
C ASP A 439 13.50 12.68 4.15
N ARG A 440 12.82 12.79 5.28
CA ARG A 440 13.00 11.97 6.49
C ARG A 440 11.67 11.42 7.02
N ASP A 441 10.58 11.73 6.34
CA ASP A 441 9.27 11.16 6.62
C ASP A 441 9.30 9.64 6.35
N LEU A 442 8.75 8.87 7.28
CA LEU A 442 8.77 7.42 7.27
C LEU A 442 7.42 6.89 6.76
N PRO A 443 7.38 6.02 5.73
CA PRO A 443 6.15 5.32 5.38
C PRO A 443 5.70 4.41 6.53
N ALA A 444 4.40 4.12 6.58
CA ALA A 444 3.83 3.27 7.63
C ALA A 444 4.32 1.81 7.47
N ILE A 445 4.94 1.26 8.53
CA ILE A 445 5.36 -0.14 8.56
C ILE A 445 4.12 -1.03 8.77
N SER A 446 3.86 -1.95 7.85
CA SER A 446 2.83 -2.97 8.02
C SER A 446 3.29 -4.06 8.97
N GLY A 447 2.44 -4.49 9.90
CA GLY A 447 2.69 -5.66 10.77
C GLY A 447 3.20 -5.35 12.17
N LEU A 448 3.49 -4.08 12.53
CA LEU A 448 3.90 -3.72 13.90
C LEU A 448 2.86 -4.07 14.98
N SER A 449 1.58 -4.20 14.62
CA SER A 449 0.51 -4.73 15.48
C SER A 449 0.77 -6.17 15.98
N SER A 450 1.71 -6.87 15.36
CA SER A 450 2.15 -8.23 15.72
C SER A 450 3.58 -8.27 16.26
N VAL A 451 4.21 -7.11 16.48
CA VAL A 451 5.52 -6.96 17.15
C VAL A 451 5.21 -6.56 18.60
N LEU A 452 5.11 -7.57 19.46
CA LEU A 452 4.72 -7.41 20.86
C LEU A 452 5.95 -7.23 21.73
N VAL A 453 5.77 -6.67 22.93
CA VAL A 453 6.84 -6.47 23.91
C VAL A 453 6.39 -6.97 25.27
N ASP A 454 7.21 -7.77 25.92
CA ASP A 454 7.01 -8.19 27.30
C ASP A 454 8.34 -8.13 28.06
N GLY A 455 8.64 -6.95 28.59
CA GLY A 455 9.79 -6.68 29.44
C GLY A 455 9.46 -6.63 30.93
N VAL A 456 8.29 -7.11 31.35
CA VAL A 456 7.87 -7.18 32.75
C VAL A 456 8.39 -8.49 33.35
N ALA A 457 9.00 -8.42 34.53
CA ALA A 457 9.49 -9.61 35.21
C ALA A 457 8.43 -10.15 36.19
N PRO A 458 8.34 -11.48 36.38
CA PRO A 458 7.42 -12.05 37.35
C PRO A 458 7.81 -11.67 38.78
N GLU A 459 6.82 -11.42 39.63
CA GLU A 459 6.96 -11.13 41.05
C GLU A 459 6.25 -12.20 41.89
N VAL A 460 6.63 -12.38 43.16
CA VAL A 460 5.80 -13.15 44.10
C VAL A 460 4.71 -12.23 44.65
N SER A 461 3.45 -12.62 44.48
CA SER A 461 2.29 -11.91 45.02
C SER A 461 2.02 -12.24 46.49
N ASP A 462 2.18 -13.51 46.93
CA ASP A 462 2.01 -13.89 48.33
C ASP A 462 2.70 -15.23 48.68
N ILE A 463 3.03 -15.43 49.96
CA ILE A 463 3.49 -16.69 50.56
C ILE A 463 2.65 -16.96 51.82
N VAL A 464 1.58 -17.74 51.65
CA VAL A 464 0.61 -18.05 52.71
C VAL A 464 0.75 -19.46 53.24
N ARG A 465 0.48 -19.65 54.54
CA ARG A 465 0.50 -20.96 55.18
C ARG A 465 -0.78 -21.76 54.87
N VAL A 466 -0.67 -23.07 54.71
CA VAL A 466 -1.76 -23.96 54.32
C VAL A 466 -2.07 -24.97 55.43
N GLY A 467 -3.36 -25.14 55.72
CA GLY A 467 -3.91 -26.40 56.26
C GLY A 467 -3.73 -26.72 57.74
N SER A 468 -2.97 -25.94 58.52
CA SER A 468 -2.76 -26.20 59.96
C SER A 468 -3.25 -25.06 60.86
N ALA A 469 -3.80 -25.44 62.02
CA ALA A 469 -3.91 -24.52 63.16
C ALA A 469 -2.50 -24.02 63.55
N THR A 470 -2.43 -22.90 64.26
CA THR A 470 -1.18 -22.46 64.88
C THR A 470 -1.46 -22.05 66.32
N PRO A 471 -0.77 -22.64 67.32
CA PRO A 471 0.28 -23.66 67.20
C PRO A 471 -0.20 -25.03 66.67
N THR A 472 0.74 -25.89 66.25
CA THR A 472 0.47 -27.26 65.78
C THR A 472 1.60 -28.22 66.15
N ASN A 473 1.25 -29.48 66.40
CA ASN A 473 2.19 -30.59 66.57
C ASN A 473 2.44 -31.43 65.29
N ALA A 474 2.04 -30.94 64.12
CA ALA A 474 2.20 -31.67 62.86
C ALA A 474 3.68 -31.78 62.44
N THR A 475 4.13 -32.99 62.09
CA THR A 475 5.49 -33.25 61.59
C THR A 475 5.72 -32.80 60.14
N SER A 476 4.70 -32.22 59.51
CA SER A 476 4.76 -31.58 58.19
C SER A 476 3.75 -30.44 58.10
N VAL A 477 4.16 -29.35 57.47
CA VAL A 477 3.33 -28.16 57.20
C VAL A 477 3.55 -27.67 55.78
N GLN A 478 2.63 -26.88 55.24
CA GLN A 478 2.67 -26.42 53.84
C GLN A 478 2.51 -24.90 53.72
N TYR A 479 3.02 -24.35 52.62
CA TYR A 479 2.84 -22.98 52.17
C TYR A 479 2.40 -22.97 50.70
N THR A 480 1.57 -22.00 50.31
CA THR A 480 1.29 -21.68 48.91
C THR A 480 2.03 -20.40 48.54
N VAL A 481 2.84 -20.48 47.49
CA VAL A 481 3.55 -19.38 46.86
C VAL A 481 2.80 -19.01 45.59
N THR A 482 2.36 -17.76 45.47
CA THR A 482 1.64 -17.24 44.31
C THR A 482 2.50 -16.21 43.61
N PHE A 483 2.66 -16.31 42.28
CA PHE A 483 3.36 -15.36 41.43
C PHE A 483 2.36 -14.44 40.71
N SER A 484 2.81 -13.27 40.24
CA SER A 484 2.03 -12.32 39.43
C SER A 484 1.46 -12.94 38.16
N GLU A 485 2.17 -13.94 37.63
CA GLU A 485 1.92 -14.57 36.34
C GLU A 485 2.45 -16.01 36.30
N VAL A 486 2.35 -16.64 35.13
CA VAL A 486 2.84 -18.01 34.90
C VAL A 486 4.36 -18.02 34.84
N VAL A 487 4.99 -18.79 35.72
CA VAL A 487 6.45 -18.95 35.76
C VAL A 487 6.89 -20.38 35.47
N THR A 488 8.15 -20.51 35.06
CA THR A 488 8.89 -21.76 34.92
C THR A 488 10.18 -21.68 35.76
N GLY A 489 10.93 -22.78 35.86
CA GLY A 489 12.18 -22.84 36.63
C GLY A 489 12.05 -23.03 38.14
N VAL A 490 10.83 -22.94 38.71
CA VAL A 490 10.60 -23.08 40.16
C VAL A 490 10.97 -24.47 40.68
N ASP A 491 11.94 -24.55 41.60
CA ASP A 491 12.37 -25.78 42.28
C ASP A 491 12.68 -25.59 43.78
N LEU A 492 13.10 -26.66 44.47
CA LEU A 492 13.36 -26.64 45.92
C LEU A 492 14.54 -25.76 46.33
N THR A 493 15.45 -25.46 45.41
CA THR A 493 16.63 -24.62 45.64
C THR A 493 16.29 -23.15 45.61
N ASP A 494 15.11 -22.74 45.15
CA ASP A 494 14.65 -21.35 45.21
C ASP A 494 14.30 -20.88 46.61
N PHE A 495 13.93 -21.81 47.48
CA PHE A 495 13.35 -21.50 48.78
C PHE A 495 14.34 -21.74 49.92
N THR A 496 14.09 -21.07 51.03
CA THR A 496 14.73 -21.35 52.32
C THR A 496 13.68 -21.28 53.41
N LEU A 497 13.65 -22.27 54.30
CA LEU A 497 12.96 -22.14 55.58
C LEU A 497 13.72 -21.17 56.49
N THR A 498 12.96 -20.29 57.14
CA THR A 498 13.43 -19.51 58.29
C THR A 498 12.83 -20.08 59.55
N SER A 499 13.62 -20.21 60.61
CA SER A 499 13.13 -20.65 61.91
C SER A 499 13.40 -19.64 63.01
N ASN A 500 12.51 -19.61 63.99
CA ASN A 500 12.68 -18.90 65.25
C ASN A 500 12.47 -19.90 66.39
N GLY A 501 13.58 -20.42 66.93
CA GLY A 501 13.62 -21.61 67.77
C GLY A 501 14.47 -22.71 67.12
N ASP A 502 14.29 -23.95 67.55
CA ASP A 502 15.06 -25.11 67.09
C ASP A 502 14.36 -25.88 65.94
N ALA A 503 13.12 -25.49 65.60
CA ALA A 503 12.34 -26.06 64.49
C ALA A 503 13.13 -26.08 63.17
N THR A 504 13.12 -27.23 62.52
CA THR A 504 13.76 -27.49 61.22
C THR A 504 12.87 -28.41 60.38
N GLY A 505 13.14 -28.52 59.08
CA GLY A 505 12.43 -29.45 58.19
C GLY A 505 13.02 -29.52 56.79
N ASP A 506 12.67 -30.56 56.05
CA ASP A 506 13.06 -30.77 54.64
C ASP A 506 12.02 -30.14 53.71
N ILE A 507 12.49 -29.44 52.66
CA ILE A 507 11.62 -28.77 51.68
C ILE A 507 11.37 -29.66 50.46
N ALA A 508 10.11 -29.76 50.04
CA ALA A 508 9.70 -30.24 48.73
C ALA A 508 8.77 -29.22 48.05
N VAL A 509 8.86 -29.07 46.72
CA VAL A 509 8.04 -28.13 45.94
C VAL A 509 7.19 -28.91 44.93
N THR A 510 5.93 -28.51 44.80
CA THR A 510 4.96 -29.07 43.85
C THR A 510 4.10 -27.95 43.26
N GLY A 511 3.53 -28.13 42.07
CA GLY A 511 2.72 -27.10 41.40
C GLY A 511 3.26 -26.71 40.04
N SER A 512 2.62 -25.73 39.42
CA SER A 512 2.89 -25.27 38.05
C SER A 512 2.09 -24.00 37.75
N GLY A 513 2.55 -23.18 36.80
CA GLY A 513 1.83 -21.97 36.41
C GLY A 513 2.21 -20.81 37.33
N SER A 514 1.21 -20.10 37.86
CA SER A 514 1.43 -19.00 38.81
C SER A 514 1.35 -19.42 40.29
N SER A 515 1.12 -20.71 40.60
CA SER A 515 0.88 -21.18 41.97
C SER A 515 1.62 -22.47 42.29
N TYR A 516 2.37 -22.45 43.39
CA TYR A 516 3.17 -23.57 43.88
C TYR A 516 2.90 -23.85 45.35
N THR A 517 2.93 -25.12 45.74
CA THR A 517 2.85 -25.58 47.13
C THR A 517 4.20 -26.09 47.57
N VAL A 518 4.72 -25.48 48.64
CA VAL A 518 6.00 -25.82 49.27
C VAL A 518 5.72 -26.52 50.59
N THR A 519 6.13 -27.77 50.70
CA THR A 519 5.93 -28.63 51.88
C THR A 519 7.20 -28.67 52.71
N ALA A 520 7.11 -28.30 53.98
CA ALA A 520 8.12 -28.62 54.99
C ALA A 520 7.74 -29.97 55.64
N SER A 521 8.66 -30.91 55.66
CA SER A 521 8.48 -32.26 56.24
C SER A 521 9.56 -32.57 57.29
N ASN A 522 9.42 -33.69 58.00
CA ASN A 522 10.40 -34.16 59.00
C ASN A 522 10.68 -33.12 60.11
N ILE A 523 9.62 -32.44 60.56
CA ILE A 523 9.71 -31.43 61.62
C ILE A 523 9.89 -32.15 62.98
N THR A 524 10.94 -31.80 63.72
CA THR A 524 11.41 -32.56 64.90
C THR A 524 11.62 -31.74 66.18
N ALA A 525 11.41 -30.42 66.14
CA ALA A 525 11.66 -29.52 67.27
C ALA A 525 10.74 -28.30 67.26
N GLU A 526 10.68 -27.59 68.39
CA GLU A 526 9.78 -26.45 68.63
C GLU A 526 10.33 -25.13 68.11
N GLY A 527 9.42 -24.20 67.84
CA GLY A 527 9.70 -22.88 67.27
C GLY A 527 8.76 -22.57 66.13
N SER A 528 8.88 -21.39 65.51
CA SER A 528 8.17 -21.12 64.26
C SER A 528 8.99 -21.52 63.05
N LEU A 529 8.29 -21.93 61.99
CA LEU A 529 8.81 -22.06 60.63
C LEU A 529 8.10 -21.03 59.74
N GLY A 530 8.88 -20.32 58.93
CA GLY A 530 8.42 -19.49 57.81
C GLY A 530 9.15 -19.88 56.53
N LEU A 531 8.71 -19.35 55.39
CA LEU A 531 9.28 -19.63 54.08
C LEU A 531 9.63 -18.34 53.35
N ASN A 532 10.84 -18.29 52.77
CA ASN A 532 11.31 -17.21 51.92
C ASN A 532 11.67 -17.71 50.52
N LEU A 533 11.49 -16.85 49.52
CA LEU A 533 12.09 -16.99 48.19
C LEU A 533 13.46 -16.29 48.17
N LYS A 534 14.47 -16.92 47.57
CA LYS A 534 15.79 -16.32 47.37
C LYS A 534 15.74 -15.14 46.39
N GLY A 535 16.49 -14.08 46.68
CA GLY A 535 16.56 -12.90 45.82
C GLY A 535 17.54 -12.97 44.65
N SER A 536 18.18 -14.12 44.40
CA SER A 536 19.05 -14.34 43.25
C SER A 536 19.36 -15.82 43.05
N GLY A 537 19.74 -16.17 41.81
CA GLY A 537 20.17 -17.53 41.47
C GLY A 537 19.06 -18.58 41.50
N THR A 538 17.80 -18.14 41.36
CA THR A 538 16.62 -19.00 41.29
C THR A 538 16.47 -19.67 39.91
N GLY A 539 16.67 -18.90 38.84
CA GLY A 539 16.38 -19.37 37.48
C GLY A 539 14.89 -19.36 37.14
N ILE A 540 14.05 -18.82 38.03
CA ILE A 540 12.63 -18.58 37.78
C ILE A 540 12.50 -17.48 36.73
N VAL A 541 11.78 -17.80 35.65
CA VAL A 541 11.44 -16.90 34.54
C VAL A 541 9.96 -17.04 34.18
N ASP A 542 9.37 -16.03 33.57
CA ASP A 542 8.04 -16.12 32.94
C ASP A 542 8.05 -16.95 31.63
N ALA A 543 7.01 -16.79 30.80
CA ALA A 543 6.91 -17.46 29.50
C ALA A 543 7.83 -16.86 28.40
N HIS A 544 8.26 -15.61 28.54
CA HIS A 544 9.08 -14.88 27.56
C HIS A 544 10.57 -14.80 27.96
N GLY A 545 10.91 -15.24 29.17
CA GLY A 545 12.27 -15.35 29.69
C GLY A 545 12.69 -14.24 30.64
N ASN A 546 11.79 -13.34 31.07
CA ASN A 546 12.17 -12.34 32.06
C ASN A 546 12.33 -13.00 33.43
N ALA A 547 13.50 -12.80 34.05
CA ALA A 547 13.85 -13.44 35.32
C ALA A 547 13.31 -12.66 36.52
N ILE A 548 12.84 -13.38 37.54
CA ILE A 548 12.37 -12.76 38.79
C ILE A 548 13.47 -11.89 39.42
N ALA A 549 13.18 -10.60 39.58
CA ALA A 549 14.17 -9.61 39.99
C ALA A 549 14.40 -9.54 41.51
N THR A 550 13.42 -9.97 42.31
CA THR A 550 13.48 -9.88 43.78
C THR A 550 12.91 -11.12 44.47
N GLY A 551 13.47 -11.45 45.63
CA GLY A 551 12.97 -12.53 46.48
C GLY A 551 12.20 -11.95 47.66
N ILE A 552 11.11 -12.61 48.06
CA ILE A 552 10.34 -12.22 49.25
C ILE A 552 10.95 -12.84 50.50
N VAL A 553 11.15 -11.97 51.49
CA VAL A 553 11.57 -12.31 52.86
C VAL A 553 10.37 -12.02 53.77
N TYR A 554 9.87 -13.07 54.44
CA TYR A 554 8.70 -13.14 55.33
C TYR A 554 7.31 -13.23 54.68
N GLY A 555 6.85 -14.47 54.48
CA GLY A 555 5.42 -14.83 54.42
C GLY A 555 4.84 -15.16 55.82
N GLN A 556 3.72 -15.88 55.86
CA GLN A 556 3.12 -16.34 57.14
C GLN A 556 3.91 -17.51 57.75
N GLU A 557 3.91 -17.61 59.10
CA GLU A 557 4.60 -18.69 59.84
C GLU A 557 3.65 -19.76 60.39
N HIS A 558 4.15 -20.99 60.54
CA HIS A 558 3.57 -22.04 61.39
C HIS A 558 4.35 -22.14 62.70
N ILE A 559 3.69 -21.94 63.84
CA ILE A 559 4.26 -22.22 65.17
C ILE A 559 4.16 -23.72 65.45
N ILE A 560 5.30 -24.37 65.65
CA ILE A 560 5.43 -25.78 65.97
C ILE A 560 5.57 -25.94 67.49
N ASP A 561 4.66 -26.72 68.07
CA ASP A 561 4.57 -27.02 69.50
C ASP A 561 4.34 -28.53 69.65
N THR A 562 5.30 -29.21 70.29
CA THR A 562 5.31 -30.68 70.42
C THR A 562 5.28 -31.13 71.89
N THR A 563 5.23 -30.19 72.83
CA THR A 563 5.27 -30.47 74.27
C THR A 563 3.86 -30.75 74.78
N PRO A 564 3.56 -31.96 75.28
CA PRO A 564 2.27 -32.23 75.87
C PRO A 564 2.06 -31.47 77.19
N PRO A 565 0.82 -31.01 77.47
CA PRO A 565 0.50 -30.42 78.76
C PRO A 565 0.65 -31.44 79.89
N ALA A 566 0.86 -30.95 81.12
CA ALA A 566 0.92 -31.80 82.30
C ALA A 566 -0.41 -32.57 82.53
N PRO A 567 -0.36 -33.80 83.08
CA PRO A 567 -1.58 -34.57 83.35
C PRO A 567 -2.55 -33.83 84.29
N PRO A 568 -3.86 -33.76 83.97
CA PRO A 568 -4.86 -33.22 84.88
C PRO A 568 -4.92 -34.02 86.17
N THR A 569 -5.18 -33.35 87.28
CA THR A 569 -5.42 -34.01 88.57
C THR A 569 -6.91 -34.24 88.81
N PHE A 570 -7.24 -35.17 89.70
CA PHE A 570 -8.57 -35.27 90.30
C PHE A 570 -8.58 -34.64 91.70
N ASN A 571 -9.68 -33.96 92.03
CA ASN A 571 -10.08 -33.77 93.43
C ASN A 571 -10.82 -35.02 93.91
N VAL A 572 -10.90 -35.21 95.24
CA VAL A 572 -11.67 -36.32 95.85
C VAL A 572 -13.12 -36.29 95.38
N VAL A 573 -13.61 -37.41 94.86
CA VAL A 573 -14.97 -37.58 94.33
C VAL A 573 -15.92 -37.84 95.50
N ALA A 574 -17.10 -37.21 95.52
CA ALA A 574 -18.11 -37.39 96.58
C ALA A 574 -17.59 -37.20 98.04
N ALA A 575 -16.46 -36.51 98.21
CA ALA A 575 -15.73 -36.29 99.47
C ALA A 575 -15.00 -37.49 100.10
N ASP A 576 -15.21 -38.74 99.65
CA ASP A 576 -14.49 -39.93 100.14
C ASP A 576 -14.14 -41.00 99.06
N ASP A 577 -14.27 -40.65 97.78
CA ASP A 577 -14.13 -41.52 96.60
C ASP A 577 -15.15 -42.68 96.50
N VAL A 578 -16.27 -42.59 97.24
CA VAL A 578 -17.42 -43.50 97.15
C VAL A 578 -18.67 -42.76 96.66
N ILE A 579 -19.32 -43.26 95.61
CA ILE A 579 -20.60 -42.74 95.12
C ILE A 579 -21.74 -43.54 95.74
N SER A 580 -22.43 -42.94 96.72
CA SER A 580 -23.60 -43.51 97.38
C SER A 580 -24.91 -43.11 96.68
N ALA A 581 -25.98 -43.86 96.93
CA ALA A 581 -27.30 -43.59 96.34
C ALA A 581 -27.89 -42.19 96.67
N SER A 582 -27.38 -41.50 97.69
CA SER A 582 -27.79 -40.15 98.07
C SER A 582 -27.05 -39.03 97.31
N GLU A 583 -25.86 -39.30 96.77
CA GLU A 583 -24.99 -38.30 96.13
C GLU A 583 -25.23 -38.16 94.62
N VAL A 584 -25.95 -39.12 94.03
CA VAL A 584 -26.31 -39.18 92.61
C VAL A 584 -26.93 -37.88 92.06
N SER A 585 -27.70 -37.15 92.87
CA SER A 585 -28.40 -35.94 92.43
C SER A 585 -27.51 -34.70 92.47
N GLY A 586 -26.81 -34.43 91.36
CA GLY A 586 -25.98 -33.23 91.18
C GLY A 586 -24.49 -33.44 91.46
N LEU A 587 -24.02 -34.69 91.46
CA LEU A 587 -22.59 -35.01 91.58
C LEU A 587 -21.77 -34.36 90.46
N THR A 588 -20.75 -33.60 90.85
CA THR A 588 -19.73 -33.06 89.94
C THR A 588 -18.36 -33.62 90.29
N ILE A 589 -17.70 -34.22 89.30
CA ILE A 589 -16.28 -34.59 89.39
C ILE A 589 -15.47 -33.35 88.98
N THR A 590 -14.40 -33.03 89.69
CA THR A 590 -13.59 -31.82 89.46
C THR A 590 -12.11 -32.10 89.63
N GLY A 591 -11.27 -31.18 89.17
CA GLY A 591 -9.82 -31.21 89.40
C GLY A 591 -9.09 -30.04 88.74
N ALA A 592 -7.76 -30.07 88.77
CA ALA A 592 -6.92 -29.05 88.15
C ALA A 592 -6.40 -29.50 86.78
N THR A 593 -6.11 -28.54 85.91
CA THR A 593 -5.48 -28.74 84.59
C THR A 593 -4.70 -27.49 84.19
N GLU A 594 -3.87 -27.58 83.16
CA GLU A 594 -3.13 -26.43 82.65
C GLU A 594 -4.04 -25.47 81.88
N LEU A 595 -3.64 -24.20 81.82
CA LEU A 595 -4.43 -23.14 81.17
C LEU A 595 -4.60 -23.42 79.67
N ASP A 596 -5.74 -23.01 79.12
CA ASP A 596 -6.09 -23.12 77.70
C ASP A 596 -6.07 -24.54 77.11
N THR A 597 -6.16 -25.56 77.99
CA THR A 597 -6.34 -26.96 77.59
C THR A 597 -7.82 -27.35 77.45
N THR A 598 -8.08 -28.39 76.67
CA THR A 598 -9.35 -29.14 76.66
C THR A 598 -9.18 -30.44 77.44
N VAL A 599 -10.18 -30.85 78.20
CA VAL A 599 -10.09 -32.02 79.09
C VAL A 599 -11.13 -33.08 78.73
N SER A 600 -10.68 -34.34 78.60
CA SER A 600 -11.53 -35.50 78.33
C SER A 600 -11.50 -36.47 79.50
N LEU A 601 -12.67 -36.70 80.11
CA LEU A 601 -12.89 -37.67 81.19
C LEU A 601 -13.47 -38.97 80.61
N THR A 602 -12.93 -40.12 81.00
CA THR A 602 -13.53 -41.44 80.75
C THR A 602 -14.23 -41.91 82.02
N ILE A 603 -15.53 -42.21 81.91
CA ILE A 603 -16.41 -42.61 83.02
C ILE A 603 -17.45 -43.64 82.51
N GLY A 604 -17.64 -44.75 83.22
CA GLY A 604 -18.48 -45.86 82.76
C GLY A 604 -18.01 -46.43 81.41
N GLY A 605 -16.69 -46.44 81.19
CA GLY A 605 -16.07 -46.78 79.90
C GLY A 605 -16.32 -45.78 78.75
N GLN A 606 -17.03 -44.67 78.98
CA GLN A 606 -17.39 -43.68 77.95
C GLN A 606 -16.56 -42.41 78.07
N VAL A 607 -16.11 -41.87 76.93
CA VAL A 607 -15.40 -40.58 76.90
C VAL A 607 -16.42 -39.42 76.93
N ARG A 608 -16.11 -38.40 77.73
CA ARG A 608 -16.90 -37.20 77.98
C ARG A 608 -16.00 -35.97 77.93
N ALA A 609 -16.48 -34.89 77.32
CA ALA A 609 -15.82 -33.59 77.43
C ALA A 609 -16.10 -32.99 78.82
N ALA A 610 -15.05 -32.55 79.51
CA ALA A 610 -15.17 -31.76 80.73
C ALA A 610 -15.24 -30.26 80.41
N THR A 611 -15.91 -29.49 81.28
CA THR A 611 -15.92 -28.02 81.22
C THR A 611 -14.66 -27.50 81.91
N VAL A 612 -13.79 -26.83 81.16
CA VAL A 612 -12.58 -26.17 81.67
C VAL A 612 -12.88 -24.69 81.96
N THR A 613 -12.34 -24.14 83.04
CA THR A 613 -12.47 -22.73 83.42
C THR A 613 -11.21 -22.28 84.16
N GLY A 614 -10.35 -21.54 83.46
CA GLY A 614 -8.99 -21.26 83.92
C GLY A 614 -8.19 -22.56 84.06
N THR A 615 -7.57 -22.77 85.22
CA THR A 615 -6.76 -23.97 85.53
C THR A 615 -7.57 -25.10 86.21
N ASN A 616 -8.90 -25.11 86.08
CA ASN A 616 -9.78 -26.10 86.70
C ASN A 616 -10.69 -26.74 85.66
N TRP A 617 -11.02 -28.02 85.85
CA TRP A 617 -12.00 -28.74 85.04
C TRP A 617 -13.12 -29.30 85.91
N SER A 618 -14.29 -29.51 85.30
CA SER A 618 -15.46 -30.11 85.95
C SER A 618 -16.31 -30.93 84.98
N TYR A 619 -16.96 -31.98 85.49
CA TYR A 619 -17.95 -32.77 84.76
C TYR A 619 -19.14 -33.09 85.67
N SER A 620 -20.36 -32.86 85.19
CA SER A 620 -21.60 -33.22 85.91
C SER A 620 -22.00 -34.64 85.54
N VAL A 621 -22.03 -35.53 86.53
CA VAL A 621 -22.30 -36.97 86.32
C VAL A 621 -23.78 -37.17 85.98
N THR A 622 -24.06 -37.93 84.92
CA THR A 622 -25.43 -38.23 84.49
C THR A 622 -25.92 -39.59 85.02
N ALA A 623 -27.25 -39.78 85.03
CA ALA A 623 -27.85 -41.08 85.34
C ALA A 623 -27.39 -42.21 84.39
N SER A 624 -27.06 -41.88 83.13
CA SER A 624 -26.49 -42.85 82.20
C SER A 624 -25.06 -43.23 82.56
N ASP A 625 -24.24 -42.29 83.03
CA ASP A 625 -22.86 -42.58 83.42
C ASP A 625 -22.84 -43.50 84.66
N LEU A 626 -23.71 -43.24 85.64
CA LEU A 626 -23.92 -44.12 86.80
C LEU A 626 -24.39 -45.52 86.42
N THR A 627 -25.30 -45.62 85.44
CA THR A 627 -25.75 -46.92 84.91
C THR A 627 -24.61 -47.67 84.23
N ASN A 628 -23.73 -46.97 83.52
CA ASN A 628 -22.60 -47.56 82.81
C ASN A 628 -21.42 -47.96 83.73
N MET A 629 -21.21 -47.27 84.85
CA MET A 629 -20.20 -47.64 85.86
C MET A 629 -20.59 -48.94 86.59
N GLY A 630 -21.89 -49.19 86.78
CA GLY A 630 -22.38 -50.33 87.56
C GLY A 630 -22.03 -50.23 89.05
N ALA A 631 -22.27 -51.31 89.80
CA ALA A 631 -21.89 -51.38 91.22
C ALA A 631 -20.54 -52.07 91.41
N GLY A 632 -19.68 -51.50 92.27
CA GLY A 632 -18.32 -51.98 92.50
C GLY A 632 -17.26 -50.90 92.26
N THR A 633 -16.01 -51.31 92.07
CA THR A 633 -14.89 -50.40 91.78
C THR A 633 -14.90 -49.96 90.32
N GLU A 634 -14.89 -48.65 90.07
CA GLU A 634 -14.73 -48.05 88.74
C GLU A 634 -13.39 -47.31 88.65
N THR A 635 -12.80 -47.26 87.45
CA THR A 635 -11.57 -46.50 87.18
C THR A 635 -11.83 -45.35 86.22
N LEU A 636 -11.93 -44.14 86.77
CA LEU A 636 -11.96 -42.91 86.00
C LEU A 636 -10.59 -42.67 85.33
N LYS A 637 -10.59 -42.14 84.11
CA LYS A 637 -9.36 -41.75 83.40
C LYS A 637 -9.49 -40.34 82.85
N ILE A 638 -8.43 -39.55 82.88
CA ILE A 638 -8.47 -38.18 82.38
C ILE A 638 -7.23 -37.81 81.58
N VAL A 639 -7.44 -37.00 80.55
CA VAL A 639 -6.43 -36.52 79.61
C VAL A 639 -6.71 -35.06 79.27
N ALA A 640 -5.69 -34.21 79.30
CA ALA A 640 -5.74 -32.87 78.71
C ALA A 640 -5.17 -32.89 77.29
N LYS A 641 -5.63 -31.95 76.46
CA LYS A 641 -4.97 -31.54 75.23
C LYS A 641 -4.77 -30.04 75.19
N ASP A 642 -3.62 -29.60 74.74
CA ASP A 642 -3.31 -28.18 74.50
C ASP A 642 -3.94 -27.66 73.18
N ALA A 643 -3.60 -26.43 72.81
CA ALA A 643 -4.02 -25.79 71.57
C ALA A 643 -3.38 -26.40 70.30
N ALA A 644 -2.20 -27.01 70.42
CA ALA A 644 -1.48 -27.67 69.33
C ALA A 644 -1.99 -29.10 69.04
N GLY A 645 -2.75 -29.67 69.99
CA GLY A 645 -3.34 -31.00 69.94
C GLY A 645 -2.53 -32.08 70.67
N ASN A 646 -1.46 -31.74 71.38
CA ASN A 646 -0.67 -32.70 72.16
C ASN A 646 -1.49 -33.19 73.35
N ALA A 647 -1.45 -34.50 73.61
CA ALA A 647 -2.20 -35.12 74.71
C ALA A 647 -1.30 -35.40 75.91
N SER A 648 -1.74 -34.99 77.10
CA SER A 648 -1.08 -35.34 78.36
C SER A 648 -0.98 -36.86 78.55
N LEU A 649 -0.13 -37.30 79.48
CA LEU A 649 -0.28 -38.68 79.99
C LEU A 649 -1.67 -38.86 80.63
N VAL A 650 -2.16 -40.09 80.61
CA VAL A 650 -3.45 -40.47 81.20
C VAL A 650 -3.31 -40.56 82.71
N GLU A 651 -4.02 -39.71 83.45
CA GLU A 651 -4.15 -39.82 84.91
C GLU A 651 -5.39 -40.67 85.25
N THR A 652 -5.37 -41.41 86.36
CA THR A 652 -6.45 -42.34 86.72
C THR A 652 -6.82 -42.28 88.20
N LEU A 653 -8.12 -42.27 88.51
CA LEU A 653 -8.64 -42.37 89.87
C LEU A 653 -9.55 -43.59 90.00
N SER A 654 -9.34 -44.40 91.04
CA SER A 654 -10.24 -45.51 91.41
C SER A 654 -11.27 -45.04 92.42
N ILE A 655 -12.54 -45.25 92.12
CA ILE A 655 -13.69 -44.93 92.98
C ILE A 655 -14.53 -46.20 93.24
N SER A 656 -15.47 -46.15 94.18
CA SER A 656 -16.45 -47.24 94.38
C SER A 656 -17.88 -46.74 94.24
N VAL A 657 -18.77 -47.53 93.62
CA VAL A 657 -20.19 -47.19 93.40
C VAL A 657 -21.08 -48.19 94.14
N GLU A 658 -22.00 -47.71 94.97
CA GLU A 658 -22.90 -48.56 95.78
C GLU A 658 -24.21 -48.94 95.06
N ASN A 659 -24.71 -50.14 95.35
CA ASN A 659 -25.78 -50.79 94.58
C ASN A 659 -27.21 -50.41 95.01
N ALA A 660 -28.04 -49.95 94.07
CA ALA A 660 -29.50 -49.95 94.17
C ALA A 660 -30.10 -51.14 93.38
N ALA A 661 -31.05 -51.87 93.97
CA ALA A 661 -31.38 -53.24 93.54
C ALA A 661 -32.49 -53.39 92.45
N VAL A 662 -32.12 -54.03 91.31
CA VAL A 662 -32.74 -55.16 90.51
C VAL A 662 -34.28 -55.35 90.49
N PRO A 663 -34.97 -55.83 89.40
CA PRO A 663 -34.52 -56.66 88.24
C PRO A 663 -35.06 -56.19 86.84
N VAL A 664 -35.12 -56.90 85.69
CA VAL A 664 -35.03 -58.33 85.19
C VAL A 664 -34.44 -58.35 83.74
N ASP A 665 -33.71 -59.35 83.22
CA ASP A 665 -34.10 -60.63 82.52
C ASP A 665 -34.92 -60.44 81.21
N ASP A 666 -34.62 -60.97 80.00
CA ASP A 666 -33.43 -61.59 79.33
C ASP A 666 -33.68 -61.63 77.78
N THR A 667 -32.66 -61.96 76.97
CA THR A 667 -32.65 -62.40 75.55
C THR A 667 -32.51 -61.38 74.39
N ALA A 668 -31.69 -61.77 73.40
CA ALA A 668 -31.40 -61.13 72.11
C ALA A 668 -31.00 -62.22 71.08
N PRO A 669 -30.62 -61.93 69.81
CA PRO A 669 -31.11 -61.02 68.75
C PRO A 669 -31.72 -61.88 67.56
N PRO A 670 -31.93 -61.46 66.27
CA PRO A 670 -31.56 -60.22 65.56
C PRO A 670 -32.66 -59.54 64.66
N THR A 671 -32.19 -58.55 63.88
CA THR A 671 -32.83 -57.60 62.95
C THR A 671 -33.74 -58.22 61.85
N PRO A 672 -34.77 -57.50 61.32
CA PRO A 672 -34.57 -56.30 60.47
C PRO A 672 -35.50 -55.07 60.67
N GLN A 673 -34.92 -53.95 60.24
CA GLN A 673 -35.42 -52.58 60.01
C GLN A 673 -36.91 -52.38 59.65
N PRO A 674 -37.59 -51.38 60.25
CA PRO A 674 -38.82 -50.80 59.73
C PRO A 674 -38.56 -49.58 58.82
N SER A 675 -39.35 -49.47 57.75
CA SER A 675 -39.53 -48.23 56.98
C SER A 675 -40.41 -47.23 57.73
N THR A 676 -40.09 -45.93 57.71
CA THR A 676 -40.83 -44.86 57.01
C THR A 676 -40.39 -43.46 57.44
N GLN A 677 -40.08 -42.62 56.44
CA GLN A 677 -40.16 -41.14 56.41
C GLN A 677 -39.44 -40.22 57.42
N GLU A 678 -39.11 -40.61 58.66
CA GLU A 678 -38.38 -39.71 59.59
C GLU A 678 -36.85 -39.82 59.47
N GLN A 679 -36.31 -40.92 58.95
CA GLN A 679 -34.86 -41.05 58.71
C GLN A 679 -34.35 -40.24 57.50
N LEU A 680 -35.22 -39.69 56.66
CA LEU A 680 -34.80 -38.86 55.52
C LEU A 680 -34.51 -37.39 55.89
N LYS A 681 -34.86 -36.96 57.11
CA LYS A 681 -34.58 -35.60 57.62
C LYS A 681 -33.32 -35.48 58.48
N ALA A 682 -32.65 -36.59 58.78
CA ALA A 682 -31.51 -36.65 59.71
C ALA A 682 -30.25 -37.32 59.11
N ALA A 683 -30.21 -37.55 57.79
CA ALA A 683 -29.14 -38.31 57.11
C ALA A 683 -28.46 -37.55 55.95
N LEU A 684 -28.60 -36.22 55.93
CA LEU A 684 -27.81 -35.32 55.09
C LEU A 684 -27.52 -34.05 55.91
N THR A 685 -26.51 -34.12 56.76
CA THR A 685 -25.86 -32.89 57.22
C THR A 685 -25.11 -32.25 56.06
N ASP A 686 -24.93 -30.92 56.05
CA ASP A 686 -24.23 -30.19 54.97
C ASP A 686 -22.87 -30.82 54.63
N ALA A 687 -22.19 -31.46 55.59
CA ALA A 687 -20.93 -32.15 55.40
C ALA A 687 -21.01 -33.43 54.53
N GLU A 688 -22.11 -34.20 54.58
CA GLU A 688 -22.25 -35.43 53.80
C GLU A 688 -22.75 -35.18 52.37
N VAL A 689 -23.53 -34.10 52.17
CA VAL A 689 -23.81 -33.54 50.83
C VAL A 689 -22.49 -33.09 50.20
N MET A 690 -21.67 -32.33 50.93
CA MET A 690 -20.36 -31.88 50.47
C MET A 690 -19.37 -33.02 50.22
N ALA A 691 -19.34 -34.06 51.07
CA ALA A 691 -18.45 -35.21 50.89
C ALA A 691 -18.80 -36.07 49.67
N ARG A 692 -20.10 -36.27 49.39
CA ARG A 692 -20.56 -37.01 48.20
C ARG A 692 -20.39 -36.20 46.91
N PHE A 693 -20.52 -34.88 46.96
CA PHE A 693 -20.26 -34.02 45.80
C PHE A 693 -18.77 -33.73 45.54
N SER A 694 -17.91 -33.82 46.56
CA SER A 694 -16.45 -33.69 46.39
C SER A 694 -15.82 -34.88 45.66
N GLN A 695 -16.50 -36.03 45.60
CA GLN A 695 -15.98 -37.24 44.95
C GLN A 695 -15.98 -37.18 43.40
N SER A 696 -16.65 -36.20 42.77
CA SER A 696 -16.55 -35.99 41.31
C SER A 696 -15.24 -35.28 40.88
N ILE A 697 -14.60 -34.52 41.79
CA ILE A 697 -13.37 -33.76 41.46
C ILE A 697 -12.17 -34.68 41.16
N SER A 698 -12.13 -35.89 41.74
CA SER A 698 -11.06 -36.86 41.50
C SER A 698 -11.31 -37.78 40.29
N SER A 699 -12.57 -38.13 39.99
CA SER A 699 -12.92 -39.01 38.87
C SER A 699 -12.94 -38.29 37.52
N VAL A 700 -13.24 -36.98 37.48
CA VAL A 700 -13.14 -36.18 36.24
C VAL A 700 -11.68 -35.98 35.81
N ARG A 701 -10.71 -35.99 36.75
CA ARG A 701 -9.28 -35.83 36.44
C ARG A 701 -8.72 -37.01 35.61
N SER A 702 -9.22 -38.24 35.79
CA SER A 702 -8.75 -39.41 35.04
C SER A 702 -9.42 -39.61 33.66
N VAL A 703 -10.43 -38.80 33.33
CA VAL A 703 -10.99 -38.76 31.94
C VAL A 703 -10.16 -37.84 31.06
N LYS A 704 -9.64 -36.74 31.61
CA LYS A 704 -8.85 -35.73 30.89
C LYS A 704 -7.60 -36.31 30.21
N GLU A 705 -6.96 -37.31 30.82
CA GLU A 705 -5.80 -38.02 30.25
C GLU A 705 -6.12 -38.93 29.05
N HIS A 706 -7.39 -39.20 28.74
CA HIS A 706 -7.77 -40.23 27.76
C HIS A 706 -8.52 -39.73 26.51
N LEU A 707 -8.84 -38.43 26.44
CA LEU A 707 -9.59 -37.84 25.31
C LEU A 707 -8.88 -36.66 24.60
N GLY A 708 -7.80 -36.12 25.15
CA GLY A 708 -6.88 -35.26 24.37
C GLY A 708 -7.44 -33.92 23.89
N VAL A 709 -8.35 -33.30 24.65
CA VAL A 709 -8.88 -31.95 24.36
C VAL A 709 -8.73 -31.07 25.60
N ASP A 710 -7.98 -29.98 25.48
CA ASP A 710 -7.85 -28.96 26.53
C ASP A 710 -9.05 -28.00 26.49
N GLY A 711 -9.96 -28.16 27.46
CA GLY A 711 -11.11 -27.29 27.65
C GLY A 711 -11.95 -27.77 28.83
N GLY A 712 -12.09 -26.97 29.89
CA GLY A 712 -12.77 -27.43 31.09
C GLY A 712 -12.83 -26.45 32.26
N LEU A 713 -13.47 -25.31 32.01
CA LEU A 713 -14.12 -24.40 32.96
C LEU A 713 -13.48 -24.23 34.36
N ASN A 714 -12.60 -23.24 34.47
CA ASN A 714 -12.44 -22.44 35.70
C ASN A 714 -12.04 -21.00 35.34
N VAL A 715 -12.87 -20.37 34.52
CA VAL A 715 -12.75 -18.94 34.20
C VAL A 715 -14.00 -18.26 34.77
N HIS A 716 -13.82 -17.40 35.77
CA HIS A 716 -14.79 -16.34 36.02
C HIS A 716 -14.76 -15.45 34.77
N VAL A 717 -15.68 -15.67 33.84
CA VAL A 717 -15.81 -14.80 32.67
C VAL A 717 -16.29 -13.45 33.20
N ASN A 718 -15.38 -12.48 33.25
CA ASN A 718 -15.71 -11.13 33.64
C ASN A 718 -16.56 -10.52 32.52
N LEU A 719 -17.88 -10.53 32.70
CA LEU A 719 -18.84 -10.07 31.70
C LEU A 719 -18.57 -8.63 31.26
N GLY A 720 -18.03 -7.79 32.16
CA GLY A 720 -17.60 -6.43 31.83
C GLY A 720 -16.42 -6.39 30.87
N GLN A 721 -15.40 -7.24 31.07
CA GLN A 721 -14.25 -7.36 30.15
C GLN A 721 -14.62 -8.01 28.82
N ALA A 722 -15.45 -9.06 28.83
CA ALA A 722 -15.98 -9.69 27.62
C ALA A 722 -16.77 -8.66 26.76
N THR A 723 -17.63 -7.87 27.41
CA THR A 723 -18.43 -6.83 26.75
C THR A 723 -17.57 -5.68 26.24
N ALA A 724 -16.57 -5.23 27.00
CA ALA A 724 -15.61 -4.22 26.55
C ALA A 724 -14.86 -4.69 25.30
N ARG A 725 -14.25 -5.88 25.34
CA ARG A 725 -13.54 -6.47 24.20
C ARG A 725 -14.42 -6.62 22.96
N PHE A 726 -15.70 -6.96 23.11
CA PHE A 726 -16.63 -7.04 21.98
C PHE A 726 -17.02 -5.66 21.42
N LEU A 727 -17.26 -4.67 22.28
CA LEU A 727 -17.58 -3.30 21.86
C LEU A 727 -16.39 -2.57 21.23
N GLU A 728 -15.17 -2.96 21.61
CA GLU A 728 -13.90 -2.49 21.05
C GLU A 728 -13.49 -3.25 19.77
N GLY A 729 -14.24 -4.29 19.38
CA GLY A 729 -13.98 -5.09 18.19
C GLY A 729 -12.83 -6.11 18.33
N ILE A 730 -12.33 -6.32 19.55
CA ILE A 730 -11.24 -7.24 19.88
C ILE A 730 -11.72 -8.70 19.80
N THR A 731 -12.95 -9.00 20.21
CA THR A 731 -13.58 -10.32 20.08
C THR A 731 -14.62 -10.35 18.96
N SER A 732 -14.73 -11.49 18.27
CA SER A 732 -15.80 -11.69 17.28
C SER A 732 -17.15 -11.89 17.98
N LYS A 733 -18.26 -11.68 17.25
CA LYS A 733 -19.61 -11.95 17.78
C LYS A 733 -19.77 -13.40 18.24
N GLU A 734 -19.20 -14.35 17.50
CA GLU A 734 -19.23 -15.77 17.85
C GLU A 734 -18.46 -16.06 19.14
N GLU A 735 -17.31 -15.41 19.34
CA GLU A 735 -16.51 -15.61 20.55
C GLU A 735 -17.14 -14.93 21.77
N PHE A 736 -17.73 -13.76 21.59
CA PHE A 736 -18.53 -13.09 22.62
C PHE A 736 -19.78 -13.90 23.03
N GLU A 737 -20.46 -14.51 22.06
CA GLU A 737 -21.58 -15.45 22.32
C GLU A 737 -21.12 -16.66 23.14
N LYS A 738 -19.92 -17.20 22.89
CA LYS A 738 -19.33 -18.28 23.72
C LYS A 738 -18.94 -17.80 25.12
N GLU A 739 -18.31 -16.64 25.25
CA GLU A 739 -17.94 -16.05 26.56
C GLU A 739 -19.19 -15.83 27.44
N ILE A 740 -20.26 -15.23 26.89
CA ILE A 740 -21.55 -15.10 27.60
C ILE A 740 -22.13 -16.48 27.95
N THR A 741 -22.16 -17.41 26.98
CA THR A 741 -22.71 -18.77 27.20
C THR A 741 -22.01 -19.51 28.33
N LYS A 742 -20.68 -19.34 28.47
CA LYS A 742 -19.88 -19.89 29.57
C LYS A 742 -20.21 -19.23 30.91
N ALA A 743 -20.39 -17.91 30.94
CA ALA A 743 -20.71 -17.16 32.15
C ALA A 743 -22.09 -17.54 32.75
N VAL A 744 -23.11 -17.64 31.90
CA VAL A 744 -24.51 -17.94 32.31
C VAL A 744 -24.80 -19.44 32.42
N LEU A 745 -23.81 -20.30 32.15
CA LEU A 745 -23.96 -21.75 32.21
C LEU A 745 -24.45 -22.26 33.58
N PRO A 746 -23.99 -21.75 34.75
CA PRO A 746 -24.40 -22.24 36.07
C PRO A 746 -25.87 -21.95 36.44
N THR A 747 -26.55 -21.08 35.70
CA THR A 747 -27.94 -20.64 35.94
C THR A 747 -28.79 -20.90 34.70
N THR A 748 -28.74 -20.00 33.73
CA THR A 748 -29.49 -20.05 32.46
C THR A 748 -29.24 -21.34 31.69
N GLY A 749 -27.98 -21.81 31.64
CA GLY A 749 -27.63 -23.06 30.95
C GLY A 749 -28.23 -24.31 31.60
N VAL A 750 -28.23 -24.38 32.93
CA VAL A 750 -28.87 -25.47 33.71
C VAL A 750 -30.37 -25.49 33.45
N ALA A 751 -31.06 -24.37 33.65
CA ALA A 751 -32.51 -24.27 33.45
C ALA A 751 -32.90 -24.60 32.00
N HIS A 752 -32.26 -23.97 31.02
CA HIS A 752 -32.58 -24.14 29.60
C HIS A 752 -32.40 -25.59 29.13
N SER A 753 -31.19 -26.15 29.27
CA SER A 753 -30.83 -27.40 28.60
C SER A 753 -31.42 -28.63 29.29
N VAL A 754 -31.49 -28.65 30.62
CA VAL A 754 -32.13 -29.75 31.34
C VAL A 754 -33.63 -29.74 31.07
N TYR A 755 -34.28 -28.58 31.18
CA TYR A 755 -35.73 -28.50 30.95
C TYR A 755 -36.12 -28.87 29.51
N LYS A 756 -35.33 -28.43 28.52
CA LYS A 756 -35.47 -28.88 27.12
C LYS A 756 -35.41 -30.40 26.99
N TYR A 757 -34.50 -31.06 27.70
CA TYR A 757 -34.35 -32.51 27.61
C TYR A 757 -35.58 -33.26 28.14
N PHE A 758 -36.02 -32.94 29.37
CA PHE A 758 -37.08 -33.70 30.03
C PHE A 758 -38.49 -33.34 29.54
N THR A 759 -38.73 -32.11 29.06
CA THR A 759 -40.06 -31.68 28.56
C THR A 759 -40.18 -31.65 27.03
N GLY A 760 -39.05 -31.60 26.31
CA GLY A 760 -38.99 -31.49 24.84
C GLY A 760 -38.92 -30.05 24.30
N SER A 761 -38.91 -29.03 25.15
CA SER A 761 -38.71 -27.62 24.75
C SER A 761 -38.12 -26.81 25.90
N PRO A 762 -37.34 -25.74 25.66
CA PRO A 762 -36.87 -24.85 26.73
C PRO A 762 -38.04 -24.22 27.50
N PRO A 763 -37.82 -23.71 28.73
CA PRO A 763 -38.84 -22.96 29.45
C PRO A 763 -39.26 -21.71 28.67
N THR A 764 -40.49 -21.25 28.89
CA THR A 764 -40.91 -19.90 28.48
C THR A 764 -40.10 -18.85 29.24
N GLU A 765 -40.08 -17.59 28.78
CA GLU A 765 -39.33 -16.51 29.42
C GLU A 765 -39.68 -16.31 30.91
N ALA A 766 -40.98 -16.26 31.25
CA ALA A 766 -41.43 -16.22 32.65
C ALA A 766 -41.10 -17.51 33.43
N GLY A 767 -40.90 -18.64 32.74
CA GLY A 767 -40.40 -19.88 33.33
C GLY A 767 -38.90 -19.84 33.60
N MET A 768 -38.11 -19.19 32.73
CA MET A 768 -36.69 -18.93 32.97
C MET A 768 -36.50 -18.01 34.17
N GLU A 769 -37.25 -16.91 34.24
CA GLU A 769 -37.28 -15.98 35.38
C GLU A 769 -37.54 -16.73 36.70
N TYR A 770 -38.66 -17.48 36.78
CA TYR A 770 -39.01 -18.27 37.95
C TYR A 770 -37.94 -19.28 38.39
N LEU A 771 -37.13 -19.82 37.47
CA LEU A 771 -36.12 -20.83 37.75
C LEU A 771 -34.72 -20.25 38.06
N ILE A 772 -34.44 -19.02 37.65
CA ILE A 772 -33.10 -18.42 37.72
C ILE A 772 -32.98 -17.45 38.89
N ASP A 773 -33.84 -16.43 38.93
CA ASP A 773 -33.88 -15.38 39.97
C ASP A 773 -35.34 -14.96 40.13
N SER A 774 -35.97 -15.36 41.25
CA SER A 774 -37.37 -15.00 41.47
C SER A 774 -37.74 -14.96 42.95
N ALA A 775 -38.25 -13.80 43.39
CA ALA A 775 -38.86 -13.63 44.71
C ALA A 775 -40.06 -14.56 44.98
N ALA A 776 -40.60 -15.24 43.97
CA ALA A 776 -41.64 -16.26 44.10
C ALA A 776 -41.10 -17.69 44.31
N ASN A 777 -39.82 -17.94 43.98
CA ASN A 777 -39.15 -19.23 44.11
C ASN A 777 -37.99 -19.12 45.13
N PRO A 778 -38.17 -19.50 46.41
CA PRO A 778 -37.14 -19.40 47.44
C PRO A 778 -35.98 -20.41 47.27
N ASN A 779 -35.88 -21.05 46.10
CA ASN A 779 -34.91 -22.06 45.72
C ASN A 779 -34.59 -21.96 44.21
N ASP A 780 -34.47 -20.75 43.67
CA ASP A 780 -33.98 -20.53 42.31
C ASP A 780 -32.47 -20.79 42.18
N LEU A 781 -31.93 -20.76 40.96
CA LEU A 781 -30.52 -21.11 40.68
C LEU A 781 -29.49 -20.05 41.14
N THR A 782 -29.93 -18.86 41.57
CA THR A 782 -29.07 -17.82 42.17
C THR A 782 -29.06 -17.86 43.69
N ASP A 783 -30.07 -18.46 44.33
CA ASP A 783 -30.18 -18.64 45.77
C ASP A 783 -28.90 -19.24 46.42
N PRO A 784 -28.50 -18.81 47.63
CA PRO A 784 -27.35 -19.34 48.36
C PRO A 784 -27.31 -20.88 48.53
N TYR A 785 -28.45 -21.57 48.44
CA TYR A 785 -28.53 -23.03 48.35
C TYR A 785 -27.74 -23.57 47.15
N TYR A 786 -27.89 -22.97 45.96
CA TYR A 786 -27.21 -23.41 44.75
C TYR A 786 -25.75 -22.93 44.65
N GLN A 787 -25.37 -21.88 45.38
CA GLN A 787 -23.98 -21.41 45.46
C GLN A 787 -23.01 -22.46 46.03
N LYS A 788 -23.52 -23.47 46.73
CA LYS A 788 -22.74 -24.62 47.25
C LYS A 788 -22.47 -25.72 46.20
N PHE A 789 -23.12 -25.70 45.04
CA PHE A 789 -22.97 -26.74 44.00
C PHE A 789 -22.06 -26.28 42.85
N SER A 790 -21.15 -27.16 42.42
CA SER A 790 -20.47 -27.03 41.13
C SER A 790 -21.47 -27.05 39.97
N VAL A 791 -21.07 -26.55 38.80
CA VAL A 791 -21.94 -26.49 37.61
C VAL A 791 -22.51 -27.87 37.26
N GLU A 792 -21.67 -28.91 37.20
CA GLU A 792 -22.08 -30.32 37.02
C GLU A 792 -23.15 -30.74 38.05
N ASN A 793 -22.93 -30.42 39.32
CA ASN A 793 -23.83 -30.80 40.41
C ASN A 793 -25.18 -30.07 40.31
N ARG A 794 -25.21 -28.83 39.77
CA ARG A 794 -26.45 -28.11 39.44
C ARG A 794 -27.23 -28.81 38.34
N PHE A 795 -26.56 -29.20 37.23
CA PHE A 795 -27.18 -29.98 36.16
C PHE A 795 -27.76 -31.31 36.66
N ILE A 796 -27.02 -32.05 37.50
CA ILE A 796 -27.47 -33.33 38.06
C ILE A 796 -28.67 -33.14 39.00
N ASN A 797 -28.61 -32.18 39.93
CA ASN A 797 -29.70 -31.89 40.88
C ASN A 797 -30.98 -31.50 40.12
N PHE A 798 -30.88 -30.57 39.17
CA PHE A 798 -32.02 -30.11 38.36
C PHE A 798 -32.61 -31.25 37.51
N ALA A 799 -31.77 -32.12 36.94
CA ALA A 799 -32.22 -33.27 36.16
C ALA A 799 -32.93 -34.32 37.02
N VAL A 800 -32.41 -34.63 38.21
CA VAL A 800 -33.08 -35.53 39.17
C VAL A 800 -34.44 -34.96 39.58
N ASN A 801 -34.52 -33.68 39.97
CA ASN A 801 -35.80 -33.07 40.34
C ASN A 801 -36.82 -33.16 39.20
N LEU A 802 -36.44 -32.75 37.98
CA LEU A 802 -37.37 -32.67 36.85
C LEU A 802 -37.76 -34.05 36.27
N GLY A 803 -36.83 -35.01 36.27
CA GLY A 803 -37.02 -36.36 35.76
C GLY A 803 -37.66 -37.33 36.75
N LYS A 804 -37.54 -37.08 38.07
CA LYS A 804 -38.09 -37.94 39.13
C LYS A 804 -39.37 -37.40 39.74
N GLU A 805 -39.49 -36.10 39.99
CA GLU A 805 -40.62 -35.53 40.77
C GLU A 805 -41.32 -34.35 40.09
N GLY A 806 -40.69 -33.72 39.09
CA GLY A 806 -41.23 -32.62 38.32
C GLY A 806 -42.04 -33.02 37.08
N GLU A 807 -42.45 -32.02 36.30
CA GLU A 807 -43.34 -32.16 35.13
C GLU A 807 -42.75 -33.01 33.99
N GLY A 808 -41.42 -33.11 33.91
CA GLY A 808 -40.73 -34.00 32.97
C GLY A 808 -40.88 -35.49 33.28
N ARG A 809 -41.24 -35.88 34.52
CA ARG A 809 -41.26 -37.28 34.97
C ARG A 809 -42.06 -38.20 34.07
N ALA A 810 -43.27 -37.80 33.67
CA ALA A 810 -44.16 -38.68 32.90
C ALA A 810 -43.60 -39.03 31.51
N LYS A 811 -43.00 -38.05 30.82
CA LYS A 811 -42.30 -38.26 29.55
C LYS A 811 -41.04 -39.10 29.77
N PHE A 812 -40.26 -38.77 30.80
CA PHE A 812 -39.01 -39.45 31.09
C PHE A 812 -39.19 -40.93 31.45
N GLU A 813 -40.16 -41.27 32.31
CA GLU A 813 -40.51 -42.64 32.65
C GLU A 813 -40.93 -43.46 31.41
N ALA A 814 -41.65 -42.84 30.45
CA ALA A 814 -42.01 -43.48 29.20
C ALA A 814 -40.80 -43.70 28.27
N ASP A 815 -39.89 -42.74 28.19
CA ASP A 815 -38.73 -42.75 27.30
C ASP A 815 -37.53 -43.57 27.83
N TYR A 816 -37.44 -43.73 29.16
CA TYR A 816 -36.27 -44.29 29.86
C TYR A 816 -36.59 -45.38 30.88
N GLY A 817 -37.82 -45.49 31.39
CA GLY A 817 -38.16 -46.43 32.46
C GLY A 817 -37.85 -47.89 32.12
N ALA A 818 -38.22 -48.32 30.91
CA ALA A 818 -38.02 -49.69 30.42
C ALA A 818 -36.56 -50.01 29.98
N LEU A 819 -35.71 -49.00 29.78
CA LEU A 819 -34.33 -49.22 29.33
C LEU A 819 -33.46 -49.79 30.46
N THR A 820 -32.46 -50.60 30.12
CA THR A 820 -31.31 -50.82 31.01
C THR A 820 -30.50 -49.53 31.16
N PHE A 821 -29.63 -49.46 32.17
CA PHE A 821 -28.78 -48.28 32.36
C PHE A 821 -27.80 -48.06 31.19
N SER A 822 -27.25 -49.14 30.59
CA SER A 822 -26.37 -49.07 29.42
C SER A 822 -27.10 -48.49 28.19
N GLU A 823 -28.31 -48.98 27.91
CA GLU A 823 -29.17 -48.45 26.83
C GLU A 823 -29.55 -46.99 27.09
N ALA A 824 -29.80 -46.61 28.35
CA ALA A 824 -30.07 -45.23 28.73
C ALA A 824 -28.84 -44.32 28.49
N VAL A 825 -27.63 -44.77 28.86
CA VAL A 825 -26.37 -44.05 28.61
C VAL A 825 -26.14 -43.86 27.11
N SER A 826 -26.28 -44.93 26.31
CA SER A 826 -26.11 -44.87 24.85
C SER A 826 -27.13 -43.93 24.19
N LYS A 827 -28.41 -44.02 24.56
CA LYS A 827 -29.47 -43.14 24.05
C LYS A 827 -29.22 -41.68 24.42
N ALA A 828 -28.93 -41.39 25.70
CA ALA A 828 -28.67 -40.04 26.17
C ALA A 828 -27.44 -39.41 25.50
N TYR A 829 -26.34 -40.16 25.36
CA TYR A 829 -25.15 -39.69 24.65
C TYR A 829 -25.45 -39.37 23.17
N GLY A 830 -26.23 -40.23 22.51
CA GLY A 830 -26.67 -40.05 21.12
C GLY A 830 -27.59 -38.84 20.91
N GLU A 831 -28.44 -38.51 21.87
CA GLU A 831 -29.37 -37.37 21.83
C GLU A 831 -28.74 -36.04 22.26
N ILE A 832 -27.81 -36.07 23.22
CA ILE A 832 -27.25 -34.84 23.84
C ILE A 832 -26.01 -34.37 23.09
N ILE A 833 -25.06 -35.29 22.88
CA ILE A 833 -23.76 -35.01 22.25
C ILE A 833 -23.84 -35.36 20.75
N GLY A 834 -24.36 -36.54 20.43
CA GLY A 834 -24.46 -37.06 19.07
C GLY A 834 -23.18 -37.77 18.63
N PHE A 835 -23.31 -39.04 18.24
CA PHE A 835 -22.16 -39.90 17.90
C PHE A 835 -21.27 -39.33 16.79
N ASN A 836 -21.88 -38.78 15.73
CA ASN A 836 -21.12 -38.17 14.63
C ASN A 836 -20.41 -36.88 15.06
N ASN A 837 -21.02 -36.10 15.96
CA ASN A 837 -20.40 -34.88 16.49
C ASN A 837 -19.17 -35.25 17.34
N ALA A 838 -19.34 -36.17 18.29
CA ALA A 838 -18.24 -36.68 19.13
C ALA A 838 -17.07 -37.23 18.30
N ALA A 839 -17.36 -38.04 17.27
CA ALA A 839 -16.34 -38.59 16.38
C ALA A 839 -15.57 -37.50 15.59
N ASN A 840 -16.26 -36.43 15.15
CA ASN A 840 -15.63 -35.30 14.46
C ASN A 840 -14.66 -34.50 15.37
N PHE A 841 -14.86 -34.53 16.68
CA PHE A 841 -13.93 -33.97 17.68
C PHE A 841 -12.89 -34.99 18.19
N GLY A 842 -12.76 -36.16 17.55
CA GLY A 842 -11.75 -37.18 17.91
C GLY A 842 -12.08 -38.01 19.16
N VAL A 843 -13.30 -37.91 19.70
CA VAL A 843 -13.69 -38.61 20.93
C VAL A 843 -13.87 -40.11 20.68
N ASP A 844 -13.21 -40.93 21.51
CA ASP A 844 -13.42 -42.38 21.56
C ASP A 844 -14.77 -42.70 22.22
N ILE A 845 -15.79 -42.91 21.40
CA ILE A 845 -17.18 -43.14 21.81
C ILE A 845 -17.31 -44.38 22.70
N GLU A 846 -16.58 -45.47 22.39
CA GLU A 846 -16.68 -46.72 23.14
C GLU A 846 -16.15 -46.53 24.57
N LYS A 847 -15.03 -45.82 24.72
CA LYS A 847 -14.51 -45.45 26.04
C LYS A 847 -15.39 -44.44 26.77
N ALA A 848 -15.96 -43.46 26.08
CA ALA A 848 -16.85 -42.47 26.69
C ALA A 848 -18.10 -43.13 27.28
N LEU A 849 -18.78 -44.01 26.53
CA LEU A 849 -19.93 -44.77 27.02
C LEU A 849 -19.55 -45.70 28.18
N THR A 850 -18.42 -46.41 28.06
CA THR A 850 -17.89 -47.30 29.11
C THR A 850 -17.59 -46.54 30.40
N TYR A 851 -17.02 -45.35 30.31
CA TYR A 851 -16.75 -44.51 31.47
C TYR A 851 -18.05 -44.05 32.15
N ILE A 852 -19.02 -43.52 31.40
CA ILE A 852 -20.30 -43.06 31.97
C ILE A 852 -21.03 -44.23 32.64
N GLU A 853 -21.02 -45.42 32.03
CA GLU A 853 -21.59 -46.63 32.65
C GLU A 853 -20.83 -47.06 33.92
N SER A 854 -19.50 -46.88 33.99
CA SER A 854 -18.72 -47.16 35.20
C SER A 854 -19.15 -46.30 36.40
N GLN A 855 -19.69 -45.10 36.17
CA GLN A 855 -20.17 -44.18 37.21
C GLN A 855 -21.60 -44.50 37.70
N ARG A 856 -22.20 -45.63 37.30
CA ARG A 856 -23.57 -46.02 37.69
C ARG A 856 -23.85 -45.89 39.19
N ALA A 857 -22.96 -46.39 40.05
CA ALA A 857 -23.16 -46.36 41.50
C ALA A 857 -23.19 -44.93 42.08
N TYR A 858 -22.47 -43.99 41.47
CA TYR A 858 -22.52 -42.56 41.81
C TYR A 858 -23.89 -41.97 41.42
N PHE A 859 -24.36 -42.25 40.20
CA PHE A 859 -25.68 -41.81 39.76
C PHE A 859 -26.85 -42.43 40.54
N GLU A 860 -26.77 -43.71 40.92
CA GLU A 860 -27.73 -44.37 41.81
C GLU A 860 -27.76 -43.72 43.20
N THR A 861 -26.60 -43.28 43.71
CA THR A 861 -26.49 -42.57 44.99
C THR A 861 -27.15 -41.19 44.96
N LEU A 862 -27.07 -40.46 43.83
CA LEU A 862 -27.68 -39.13 43.68
C LEU A 862 -29.17 -39.19 43.30
N GLY A 863 -29.57 -40.17 42.48
CA GLY A 863 -30.96 -40.36 42.07
C GLY A 863 -31.86 -41.04 43.12
N GLY A 864 -31.28 -41.91 43.95
CA GLY A 864 -31.95 -42.64 45.03
C GLY A 864 -32.90 -43.78 44.58
N ASP A 865 -33.24 -43.86 43.30
CA ASP A 865 -33.98 -44.98 42.68
C ASP A 865 -33.54 -45.17 41.21
N PRO A 866 -33.95 -46.26 40.52
CA PRO A 866 -33.46 -46.56 39.17
C PRO A 866 -33.86 -45.55 38.08
N ILE A 867 -34.93 -44.75 38.27
CA ILE A 867 -35.31 -43.71 37.31
C ILE A 867 -34.54 -42.42 37.59
N GLY A 868 -34.42 -42.03 38.87
CA GLY A 868 -33.55 -40.93 39.32
C GLY A 868 -32.08 -41.15 38.95
N ALA A 869 -31.58 -42.39 38.97
CA ALA A 869 -30.22 -42.72 38.54
C ALA A 869 -29.98 -42.37 37.06
N LYS A 870 -30.96 -42.66 36.20
CA LYS A 870 -30.91 -42.30 34.77
C LYS A 870 -31.03 -40.77 34.60
N ALA A 871 -31.86 -40.11 35.41
CA ALA A 871 -31.98 -38.66 35.40
C ALA A 871 -30.67 -37.96 35.82
N ALA A 872 -30.00 -38.46 36.86
CA ALA A 872 -28.69 -37.97 37.30
C ALA A 872 -27.62 -38.13 36.21
N MET A 873 -27.58 -39.29 35.55
CA MET A 873 -26.70 -39.55 34.41
C MET A 873 -26.93 -38.57 33.25
N ILE A 874 -28.19 -38.24 32.94
CA ILE A 874 -28.52 -37.24 31.91
C ILE A 874 -28.03 -35.85 32.29
N GLY A 875 -28.25 -35.40 33.54
CA GLY A 875 -27.70 -34.14 34.02
C GLY A 875 -26.18 -34.07 33.85
N TYR A 876 -25.47 -35.16 34.18
CA TYR A 876 -24.05 -35.28 33.93
C TYR A 876 -23.69 -35.16 32.43
N VAL A 877 -24.33 -35.92 31.54
CA VAL A 877 -24.05 -35.89 30.09
C VAL A 877 -24.34 -34.50 29.47
N ILE A 878 -25.37 -33.78 29.92
CA ILE A 878 -25.64 -32.39 29.52
C ILE A 878 -24.50 -31.46 29.99
N SER A 879 -24.03 -31.62 31.23
CA SER A 879 -22.91 -30.82 31.73
C SER A 879 -21.60 -31.08 30.98
N VAL A 880 -21.34 -32.32 30.54
CA VAL A 880 -20.20 -32.68 29.68
C VAL A 880 -20.34 -32.06 28.29
N SER A 881 -21.53 -32.11 27.66
CA SER A 881 -21.79 -31.43 26.38
C SER A 881 -21.44 -29.94 26.44
N HIS A 882 -21.82 -29.26 27.52
CA HIS A 882 -21.51 -27.84 27.69
C HIS A 882 -20.05 -27.55 28.03
N SER A 883 -19.42 -28.33 28.92
CA SER A 883 -18.04 -28.10 29.34
C SER A 883 -17.00 -28.43 28.27
N GLN A 884 -17.36 -29.23 27.27
CA GLN A 884 -16.56 -29.54 26.09
C GLN A 884 -16.97 -28.73 24.84
N GLU A 885 -18.03 -27.93 24.91
CA GLU A 885 -18.57 -27.14 23.78
C GLU A 885 -19.04 -28.00 22.58
N VAL A 886 -19.40 -29.27 22.81
CA VAL A 886 -19.81 -30.25 21.78
C VAL A 886 -21.26 -30.68 21.96
N GLY A 887 -22.01 -30.73 20.85
CA GLY A 887 -23.29 -31.43 20.76
C GLY A 887 -24.52 -30.53 20.63
N GLU A 888 -25.66 -31.16 20.38
CA GLU A 888 -26.91 -30.46 20.06
C GLU A 888 -27.43 -29.59 21.22
N TYR A 889 -27.14 -29.97 22.46
CA TYR A 889 -27.59 -29.22 23.65
C TYR A 889 -26.70 -28.00 23.93
N HIS A 890 -25.39 -28.09 23.69
CA HIS A 890 -24.52 -26.91 23.67
C HIS A 890 -24.94 -25.93 22.56
N GLN A 891 -25.07 -26.41 21.33
CA GLN A 891 -25.44 -25.57 20.19
C GLN A 891 -26.85 -24.95 20.34
N SER A 892 -27.80 -25.67 20.95
CA SER A 892 -29.13 -25.13 21.23
C SER A 892 -29.15 -24.03 22.30
N LEU A 893 -28.22 -24.05 23.26
CA LEU A 893 -28.07 -22.98 24.24
C LEU A 893 -27.41 -21.76 23.59
N LEU A 894 -26.30 -21.97 22.88
CA LEU A 894 -25.58 -20.92 22.14
C LEU A 894 -26.51 -20.20 21.15
N PHE A 895 -27.32 -20.93 20.38
CA PHE A 895 -28.32 -20.35 19.48
C PHE A 895 -29.38 -19.52 20.22
N SER A 896 -29.85 -19.97 21.39
CA SER A 896 -30.89 -19.28 22.16
C SER A 896 -30.36 -17.98 22.81
N ILE A 897 -29.09 -17.98 23.22
CA ILE A 897 -28.38 -16.80 23.71
C ILE A 897 -28.09 -15.82 22.56
N GLY A 898 -27.55 -16.32 21.44
CA GLY A 898 -27.31 -15.51 20.24
C GLY A 898 -28.59 -14.90 19.64
N ALA A 899 -29.74 -15.58 19.77
CA ALA A 899 -31.05 -15.05 19.42
C ALA A 899 -31.47 -13.87 20.31
N LYS A 900 -31.22 -13.92 21.63
CA LYS A 900 -31.42 -12.78 22.54
C LYS A 900 -30.46 -11.62 22.28
N LEU A 901 -29.30 -11.89 21.68
CA LEU A 901 -28.30 -10.88 21.28
C LEU A 901 -28.53 -10.31 19.85
N THR A 902 -29.68 -10.56 19.22
CA THR A 902 -29.97 -10.06 17.87
C THR A 902 -30.23 -8.54 17.85
N GLY A 903 -29.22 -7.78 17.45
CA GLY A 903 -29.27 -6.32 17.35
C GLY A 903 -27.99 -5.62 17.82
N VAL A 904 -27.12 -6.33 18.56
CA VAL A 904 -25.85 -5.77 19.04
C VAL A 904 -24.82 -5.77 17.90
N THR A 905 -24.45 -4.59 17.41
CA THR A 905 -23.38 -4.38 16.43
C THR A 905 -22.11 -3.87 17.12
N GLY A 906 -20.97 -4.52 16.91
CA GLY A 906 -19.65 -4.16 17.47
C GLY A 906 -19.02 -2.88 16.87
N SER A 907 -19.84 -1.89 16.54
CA SER A 907 -19.41 -0.54 16.13
C SER A 907 -20.11 0.46 17.06
N GLY A 908 -19.33 1.22 17.82
CA GLY A 908 -19.79 1.97 18.99
C GLY A 908 -20.86 3.06 18.76
N ALA A 909 -21.30 3.64 19.89
CA ALA A 909 -22.36 4.64 20.05
C ALA A 909 -23.81 4.10 19.97
N GLY A 910 -24.15 3.11 20.82
CA GLY A 910 -25.53 2.63 20.95
C GLY A 910 -25.85 1.73 22.16
N PHE A 911 -24.98 1.60 23.16
CA PHE A 911 -25.23 0.71 24.30
C PHE A 911 -25.86 1.48 25.47
N SER A 912 -27.10 1.13 25.83
CA SER A 912 -27.72 1.53 27.11
C SER A 912 -27.60 0.36 28.09
N PRO A 913 -26.77 0.42 29.15
CA PRO A 913 -26.38 -0.77 29.92
C PRO A 913 -27.47 -1.43 30.78
N MET A 914 -28.73 -0.98 30.71
CA MET A 914 -29.79 -1.31 31.69
C MET A 914 -31.19 -1.44 31.05
N GLY A 915 -31.27 -1.89 29.79
CA GLY A 915 -32.54 -1.98 29.03
C GLY A 915 -33.21 -3.36 29.04
N ASP A 916 -32.45 -4.41 28.72
CA ASP A 916 -32.95 -5.78 28.44
C ASP A 916 -32.16 -6.87 29.21
N TRP A 917 -31.44 -6.50 30.27
CA TRP A 917 -30.51 -7.40 30.99
C TRP A 917 -31.03 -7.93 32.34
N ASP A 918 -32.26 -7.61 32.77
CA ASP A 918 -32.83 -8.00 34.08
C ASP A 918 -33.13 -9.53 34.23
N LEU A 919 -32.49 -10.39 33.43
CA LEU A 919 -32.75 -11.83 33.35
C LEU A 919 -31.48 -12.68 33.07
N ILE A 920 -30.29 -12.05 33.15
CA ILE A 920 -28.95 -12.65 32.98
C ILE A 920 -28.04 -12.17 34.12
#